data_AF-D4MIU9-F1
#
_entry.id   AF-D4MIU9-F1
#
_cell.length_a   1.000
_cell.length_b   1.000
_cell.length_c   1.000
_cell.angle_alpha   90.00
_cell.angle_beta   90.00
_cell.angle_gamma   90.00
#
_symmetry.space_group_name_H-M   'P 1'
#
loop_
_entity.id
_entity.type
_entity.pdbx_description
1 polymer ?
#
loop_
_entity_poly.entity_id
_entity_poly.type
_entity_poly.pdbx_seq_one_letter_code
_entity_poly.pdbx_strand_id
1 'polypeptide(L)'
;MTGFKKKLASTALATAMTLTALPVSVFFISTGAAAEGVPSGFAYAQGTRFMLDGSPFYYAGTNCYYLTFKSQEAVDNVFKDAEAMGLKVIRVWGNLDVGVKTGTTDSEGKPVFTNNNDGPGEKDGIYFQYFDKALGKPVTNFGEDGIKKLDYALYQAEKHGIKLLITFTNYWDAFGGMGQYVKWAEELGITGLKKDDFYTNETLKGWYKDYVNGLLNHTNPYTNRKLKDEPSVFAWELSNEPRCSSDAQCKDNILYNWAKEMSEYVKSIDPNHMVSLGDEGFYNKPYGYYDEYTTSNYAFYGAEGVDFEKLMTIDTLDFGTPHLYLDQWGMKHTGTGQDDLLWFKIHGETCAELDKPVILEEFGLTDRTIRDSEYKQWFEVLEGNVYDTVEYAGTNYWMIASYIDGALYPDYDQYTVYGPEGTETESTRQLIMKHAANMTAKNNVNTIVNDKLSFDRADNSDLTVTATMKEGAISGITLDGNALTEGKDFTINNNSVTIKASYLKTLELKNHVFTLDCTAGSSPKFTVNVTDVSIPAPTLDKYIATVDKNLRHYKKVNVGYDKKTSEFRGITVNGKYLTAGTDYTDNGGLVTFSDSFIKSLSEGNVTLVFDFYEGADCEFLLTVTDTSALEDIDTFESYTDDSQLSSAYTPNTSGNNVTVSLVDNANGKAMKFEYNVGSPNGYCGVNRKLSQRNVAQYKGVSINLTGDNSGNSFTLQLKDKNDNYFEKEITVNFSGEKTIEIPFEEFAAPSWQSGSATLDTTSIVQASFYAGNGGNTDTGTYIIDDVYFYGEKQEAEGAHLIDKTGTFDGSAPATVLTKLVLNGQAISKITCGGKTLDSSTDYSWNGSQVTLNTPFTQALANGKHEIVYHFSDSTTDTFTLTVINSAVTDDITVDSVTGFTSTNATDSSITLAWNKNSKADGYTVEIYKGGKWNEIYSGANTSCTATGLNASSTYSFRIRAYKTSGGTMYYGDYTRLAAKTADSSVLDPVTSFTRISATENSVTLGWATNSKADGYSVEIYKGGKWNEIYNGNSTSCTATGLNASSTYTFRIRAYKTSGGSVQYSDYVRLAAKTVESSGISNVTSFRKISATSSELIIGWAKNNSAEGYIVEQYKGGKWTEVLRTYTNNTVGFIAGDLKAGTTYTFRIRAYKTSGDTVIYSNYTRLAAVTNAN
;
A
#
# COMPACT_ATOMS: atom_id res chain seq x y z
N MET A 1 36.86 -51.64 51.46
CA MET A 1 37.44 -51.29 50.14
C MET A 1 36.65 -50.09 49.63
N THR A 2 36.95 -48.90 50.16
CA THR A 2 37.84 -47.82 49.64
C THR A 2 37.06 -46.82 48.77
N GLY A 3 36.75 -45.59 49.18
CA GLY A 3 36.98 -44.84 50.41
C GLY A 3 36.40 -43.42 50.29
N PHE A 4 35.73 -42.92 51.35
CA PHE A 4 36.13 -41.75 52.19
C PHE A 4 35.89 -40.36 51.56
N LYS A 5 35.17 -39.35 52.10
CA LYS A 5 34.82 -38.80 53.45
C LYS A 5 33.66 -37.79 53.25
N LYS A 6 32.85 -37.28 54.20
CA LYS A 6 32.54 -37.44 55.64
C LYS A 6 31.33 -36.50 55.96
N LYS A 7 30.38 -36.96 56.79
CA LYS A 7 29.80 -36.35 58.05
C LYS A 7 29.27 -34.89 58.01
N LEU A 8 28.17 -34.47 58.67
CA LEU A 8 27.41 -34.96 59.84
C LEU A 8 26.17 -34.06 60.10
N ALA A 9 25.10 -34.65 60.70
CA ALA A 9 24.15 -34.12 61.72
C ALA A 9 23.27 -32.87 61.42
N SER A 10 21.93 -32.83 61.49
CA SER A 10 20.85 -33.32 62.39
C SER A 10 20.30 -32.24 63.35
N THR A 11 18.97 -32.30 63.62
CA THR A 11 18.07 -31.63 64.60
C THR A 11 17.22 -30.48 64.03
N ALA A 12 15.87 -30.48 63.95
CA ALA A 12 14.73 -30.85 64.80
C ALA A 12 14.10 -29.66 65.57
N LEU A 13 12.77 -29.53 65.40
CA LEU A 13 11.71 -28.85 66.21
C LEU A 13 11.54 -27.30 66.24
N ALA A 14 10.39 -26.90 65.67
CA ALA A 14 9.25 -26.19 66.30
C ALA A 14 9.34 -24.76 66.88
N THR A 15 8.20 -24.07 66.67
CA THR A 15 7.54 -22.99 67.44
C THR A 15 7.65 -21.54 66.93
N ALA A 16 6.47 -20.91 66.95
CA ALA A 16 6.07 -19.65 66.36
C ALA A 16 6.74 -18.40 66.94
N MET A 17 6.85 -17.36 66.11
CA MET A 17 6.74 -15.96 66.54
C MET A 17 6.15 -15.12 65.40
N THR A 18 5.03 -14.49 65.70
CA THR A 18 4.34 -13.44 64.95
C THR A 18 5.27 -12.26 64.67
N LEU A 19 5.40 -11.84 63.40
CA LEU A 19 5.82 -10.49 63.06
C LEU A 19 4.88 -9.93 61.98
N THR A 20 4.30 -8.79 62.32
CA THR A 20 3.41 -7.90 61.56
C THR A 20 3.74 -7.81 60.07
N ALA A 21 2.76 -8.17 59.23
CA ALA A 21 2.78 -7.86 57.80
C ALA A 21 2.53 -6.35 57.61
N LEU A 22 3.58 -5.62 57.23
CA LEU A 22 3.45 -4.37 56.50
C LEU A 22 3.17 -4.73 55.03
N PRO A 23 2.16 -4.13 54.37
CA PRO A 23 1.98 -4.33 52.94
C PRO A 23 3.12 -3.61 52.22
N VAL A 24 4.07 -4.38 51.68
CA VAL A 24 4.95 -3.89 50.63
C VAL A 24 4.11 -3.88 49.36
N SER A 25 3.54 -2.71 49.05
CA SER A 25 2.99 -2.42 47.73
C SER A 25 4.13 -2.51 46.72
N VAL A 26 4.21 -3.64 46.01
CA VAL A 26 5.03 -3.74 44.80
C VAL A 26 4.28 -2.96 43.72
N PHE A 27 4.66 -1.70 43.52
CA PHE A 27 4.27 -0.94 42.34
C PHE A 27 4.81 -1.67 41.11
N PHE A 28 3.93 -2.30 40.33
CA PHE A 28 4.24 -2.60 38.94
C PHE A 28 4.18 -1.28 38.17
N ILE A 29 5.34 -0.68 37.93
CA ILE A 29 5.49 0.34 36.90
C ILE A 29 5.46 -0.44 35.58
N SER A 30 4.32 -0.44 34.87
CA SER A 30 4.29 -0.89 33.48
C SER A 30 4.98 0.17 32.63
N THR A 31 6.26 -0.02 32.33
CA THR A 31 6.86 0.62 31.17
C THR A 31 6.22 -0.02 29.94
N GLY A 32 5.62 0.79 29.06
CA GLY A 32 5.06 0.31 27.81
C GLY A 32 6.15 -0.39 27.01
N ALA A 33 5.98 -1.67 26.73
CA ALA A 33 6.91 -2.39 25.87
C ALA A 33 6.83 -1.77 24.45
N ALA A 34 7.98 -1.41 23.89
CA ALA A 34 8.09 -1.01 22.49
C ALA A 34 7.46 -2.07 21.57
N ALA A 35 6.91 -1.65 20.43
CA ALA A 35 6.42 -2.58 19.41
C ALA A 35 7.51 -3.60 19.06
N GLU A 36 7.15 -4.89 19.02
CA GLU A 36 8.09 -5.99 18.76
C GLU A 36 8.82 -5.77 17.42
N GLY A 37 10.11 -5.42 17.46
CA GLY A 37 10.96 -5.31 16.26
C GLY A 37 11.54 -3.91 15.96
N VAL A 38 11.06 -2.84 16.59
CA VAL A 38 11.66 -1.50 16.43
C VAL A 38 12.81 -1.32 17.44
N PRO A 39 14.05 -1.01 17.01
CA PRO A 39 15.16 -0.82 17.93
C PRO A 39 14.94 0.38 18.87
N SER A 40 15.48 0.32 20.08
CA SER A 40 15.37 1.43 21.03
C SER A 40 15.98 2.71 20.49
N GLY A 41 15.31 3.84 20.75
CA GLY A 41 15.67 5.16 20.25
C GLY A 41 15.13 5.48 18.85
N PHE A 42 14.45 4.56 18.16
CA PHE A 42 13.87 4.80 16.83
C PHE A 42 12.40 5.20 16.95
N ALA A 43 12.02 6.26 16.23
CA ALA A 43 10.63 6.68 16.15
C ALA A 43 9.88 5.84 15.11
N TYR A 44 8.63 5.50 15.37
CA TYR A 44 7.78 4.72 14.46
C TYR A 44 6.33 5.20 14.48
N ALA A 45 5.60 4.98 13.39
CA ALA A 45 4.19 5.30 13.29
C ALA A 45 3.33 4.18 13.92
N GLN A 46 2.28 4.58 14.64
CA GLN A 46 1.27 3.67 15.18
C GLN A 46 -0.10 4.38 15.14
N GLY A 47 -0.91 3.98 14.17
CA GLY A 47 -2.12 4.71 13.80
C GLY A 47 -1.82 6.17 13.50
N THR A 48 -2.59 7.08 14.08
CA THR A 48 -2.41 8.54 13.88
C THR A 48 -1.26 9.16 14.67
N ARG A 49 -0.42 8.37 15.34
CA ARG A 49 0.60 8.86 16.28
C ARG A 49 1.99 8.39 15.94
N PHE A 50 2.99 9.18 16.33
CA PHE A 50 4.35 8.69 16.46
C PHE A 50 4.59 8.11 17.84
N MET A 51 5.44 7.09 17.89
CA MET A 51 5.88 6.40 19.09
C MET A 51 7.40 6.39 19.14
N LEU A 52 7.95 6.53 20.34
CA LEU A 52 9.37 6.42 20.62
C LEU A 52 9.54 5.60 21.91
N ASP A 53 10.28 4.50 21.83
CA ASP A 53 10.48 3.57 22.96
C ASP A 53 9.16 3.15 23.65
N GLY A 54 8.11 2.91 22.85
CA GLY A 54 6.80 2.48 23.34
C GLY A 54 5.93 3.59 23.95
N SER A 55 6.38 4.84 23.94
CA SER A 55 5.61 6.01 24.40
C SER A 55 5.25 6.93 23.23
N PRO A 56 4.13 7.68 23.27
CA PRO A 56 3.84 8.66 22.23
C PRO A 56 4.93 9.73 22.11
N PHE A 57 5.12 10.20 20.89
CA PHE A 57 6.12 11.18 20.49
C PHE A 57 5.50 12.29 19.64
N TYR A 58 4.66 13.10 20.26
CA TYR A 58 4.25 14.40 19.76
C TYR A 58 5.40 15.40 19.89
N TYR A 59 5.59 16.24 18.87
CA TYR A 59 6.65 17.24 18.88
C TYR A 59 6.25 18.56 18.25
N ALA A 60 6.92 19.63 18.69
CA ALA A 60 7.13 20.81 17.86
C ALA A 60 8.60 20.84 17.41
N GLY A 61 8.84 21.29 16.21
CA GLY A 61 10.13 21.27 15.54
C GLY A 61 10.30 22.45 14.60
N THR A 62 11.32 22.39 13.75
CA THR A 62 11.67 23.50 12.84
C THR A 62 12.45 23.00 11.63
N ASN A 63 12.47 23.79 10.57
CA ASN A 63 13.36 23.60 9.44
C ASN A 63 14.68 24.37 9.65
N CYS A 64 15.80 23.85 9.14
CA CYS A 64 17.08 24.57 9.11
C CYS A 64 17.98 24.06 7.98
N TYR A 65 17.94 24.72 6.82
CA TYR A 65 18.64 24.24 5.63
C TYR A 65 20.18 24.32 5.69
N TYR A 66 20.74 25.22 6.51
CA TYR A 66 22.16 25.54 6.49
C TYR A 66 23.02 24.71 7.44
N LEU A 67 22.41 23.81 8.24
CA LEU A 67 23.11 22.91 9.16
C LEU A 67 24.17 22.05 8.47
N THR A 68 23.97 21.74 7.19
CA THR A 68 24.83 20.82 6.43
C THR A 68 25.91 21.50 5.61
N PHE A 69 26.06 22.84 5.67
CA PHE A 69 27.16 23.52 4.98
C PHE A 69 27.81 24.68 5.74
N LYS A 70 27.24 25.15 6.86
CA LYS A 70 27.87 26.17 7.72
C LYS A 70 28.90 25.59 8.70
N SER A 71 29.51 26.48 9.49
CA SER A 71 30.55 26.13 10.47
C SER A 71 29.98 25.30 11.62
N GLN A 72 30.84 24.54 12.32
CA GLN A 72 30.41 23.78 13.50
C GLN A 72 29.87 24.67 14.61
N GLU A 73 30.41 25.88 14.77
CA GLU A 73 29.90 26.87 15.73
C GLU A 73 28.45 27.27 15.41
N ALA A 74 28.14 27.53 14.14
CA ALA A 74 26.78 27.84 13.71
C ALA A 74 25.81 26.67 14.00
N VAL A 75 26.24 25.44 13.70
CA VAL A 75 25.48 24.22 14.03
C VAL A 75 25.24 24.11 15.53
N ASP A 76 26.28 24.26 16.35
CA ASP A 76 26.19 24.19 17.81
C ASP A 76 25.22 25.23 18.38
N ASN A 77 25.20 26.44 17.81
CA ASN A 77 24.29 27.51 18.25
C ASN A 77 22.83 27.17 17.94
N VAL A 78 22.54 26.66 16.73
CA VAL A 78 21.18 26.23 16.37
C VAL A 78 20.66 25.14 17.30
N PHE A 79 21.46 24.12 17.62
CA PHE A 79 21.03 23.03 18.50
C PHE A 79 20.80 23.51 19.94
N LYS A 80 21.63 24.40 20.47
CA LYS A 80 21.42 25.01 21.80
C LYS A 80 20.12 25.82 21.86
N ASP A 81 19.84 26.61 20.82
CA ASP A 81 18.63 27.42 20.79
C ASP A 81 17.38 26.55 20.60
N ALA A 82 17.44 25.53 19.74
CA ALA A 82 16.35 24.57 19.56
C ALA A 82 16.03 23.81 20.86
N GLU A 83 17.06 23.38 21.59
CA GLU A 83 16.89 22.76 22.92
C GLU A 83 16.26 23.75 23.91
N ALA A 84 16.73 25.00 23.96
CA ALA A 84 16.19 26.03 24.84
C ALA A 84 14.74 26.39 24.52
N MET A 85 14.33 26.27 23.25
CA MET A 85 12.95 26.44 22.81
C MET A 85 12.05 25.21 23.05
N GLY A 86 12.63 24.06 23.43
CA GLY A 86 11.91 22.81 23.66
C GLY A 86 11.59 22.02 22.38
N LEU A 87 12.21 22.37 21.24
CA LEU A 87 12.00 21.69 19.96
C LEU A 87 12.62 20.28 19.98
N LYS A 88 11.99 19.31 19.30
CA LYS A 88 12.44 17.91 19.32
C LYS A 88 12.86 17.35 17.96
N VAL A 89 12.46 17.98 16.87
CA VAL A 89 12.82 17.57 15.51
C VAL A 89 13.31 18.78 14.72
N ILE A 90 14.40 18.62 13.97
CA ILE A 90 14.86 19.60 12.98
C ILE A 90 14.86 18.94 11.61
N ARG A 91 14.16 19.54 10.65
CA ARG A 91 14.21 19.12 9.24
C ARG A 91 15.37 19.79 8.50
N VAL A 92 16.12 19.03 7.71
CA VAL A 92 17.38 19.48 7.09
C VAL A 92 17.61 18.87 5.71
N TRP A 93 18.31 19.59 4.83
CA TRP A 93 18.74 19.07 3.54
C TRP A 93 19.80 17.97 3.67
N GLY A 94 19.43 16.79 3.20
CA GLY A 94 20.34 15.69 2.89
C GLY A 94 20.85 15.75 1.46
N ASN A 95 20.81 16.89 0.77
CA ASN A 95 21.32 17.07 -0.59
C ASN A 95 22.07 18.40 -0.75
N LEU A 96 23.17 18.38 -1.51
CA LEU A 96 23.96 19.54 -1.93
C LEU A 96 24.64 19.18 -3.25
N ASP A 97 23.89 19.26 -4.34
CA ASP A 97 24.28 18.73 -5.63
C ASP A 97 24.96 19.81 -6.47
N VAL A 98 26.08 19.48 -7.10
CA VAL A 98 26.84 20.38 -7.98
C VAL A 98 27.18 19.70 -9.31
N GLY A 99 27.56 20.49 -10.29
CA GLY A 99 27.90 20.03 -11.62
C GLY A 99 29.26 19.33 -11.72
N VAL A 100 29.98 19.61 -12.79
CA VAL A 100 31.27 18.97 -13.10
C VAL A 100 32.40 19.71 -12.39
N LYS A 101 33.22 18.98 -11.63
CA LYS A 101 34.40 19.52 -10.96
C LYS A 101 35.46 19.95 -11.98
N THR A 102 35.93 21.20 -11.91
CA THR A 102 36.92 21.75 -12.89
C THR A 102 38.37 21.43 -12.54
N GLY A 103 38.66 21.06 -11.29
CA GLY A 103 40.02 20.92 -10.76
C GLY A 103 40.68 22.25 -10.38
N THR A 104 39.95 23.37 -10.44
CA THR A 104 40.41 24.69 -9.96
C THR A 104 39.68 25.10 -8.69
N THR A 105 40.24 26.06 -7.97
CA THR A 105 39.60 26.72 -6.82
C THR A 105 39.33 28.19 -7.12
N ASP A 106 38.37 28.78 -6.42
CA ASP A 106 38.13 30.22 -6.45
C ASP A 106 39.16 30.98 -5.57
N SER A 107 38.95 32.29 -5.40
CA SER A 107 39.83 33.16 -4.59
C SER A 107 39.84 32.82 -3.10
N GLU A 108 38.85 32.08 -2.62
CA GLU A 108 38.74 31.62 -1.22
C GLU A 108 39.25 30.19 -1.04
N GLY A 109 39.73 29.56 -2.12
CA GLY A 109 40.23 28.18 -2.11
C GLY A 109 39.11 27.13 -2.21
N LYS A 110 37.87 27.52 -2.49
CA LYS A 110 36.73 26.60 -2.63
C LYS A 110 36.71 25.96 -4.03
N PRO A 111 36.34 24.69 -4.17
CA PRO A 111 36.30 24.02 -5.47
C PRO A 111 35.32 24.68 -6.45
N VAL A 112 35.71 24.80 -7.72
CA VAL A 112 34.86 25.35 -8.78
C VAL A 112 34.18 24.23 -9.56
N PHE A 113 32.91 24.44 -9.90
CA PHE A 113 32.08 23.52 -10.68
C PHE A 113 31.49 24.24 -11.90
N THR A 114 31.24 23.47 -12.96
CA THR A 114 30.54 23.94 -14.16
C THR A 114 29.22 23.19 -14.33
N ASN A 115 28.24 23.81 -14.99
CA ASN A 115 26.92 23.20 -15.25
C ASN A 115 26.13 22.89 -13.96
N ASN A 116 26.21 23.80 -12.99
CA ASN A 116 25.35 23.80 -11.81
C ASN A 116 23.94 24.25 -12.19
N ASN A 117 22.93 23.59 -11.64
CA ASN A 117 21.53 23.94 -11.85
C ASN A 117 21.12 25.26 -11.14
N ASP A 118 21.66 25.50 -9.94
CA ASP A 118 21.45 26.71 -9.12
C ASP A 118 22.45 27.84 -9.42
N GLY A 119 23.18 27.77 -10.54
CA GLY A 119 24.18 28.76 -10.89
C GLY A 119 25.41 28.72 -9.96
N PRO A 120 26.00 29.86 -9.55
CA PRO A 120 27.19 29.85 -8.71
C PRO A 120 26.95 29.36 -7.28
N GLY A 121 25.69 29.17 -6.86
CA GLY A 121 25.23 28.55 -5.61
C GLY A 121 26.23 28.60 -4.46
N GLU A 122 26.18 29.63 -3.62
CA GLU A 122 27.07 29.77 -2.46
C GLU A 122 26.78 28.70 -1.40
N LYS A 123 27.52 27.59 -1.46
CA LYS A 123 27.47 26.47 -0.49
C LYS A 123 28.73 26.40 0.37
N ASP A 124 29.48 27.50 0.48
CA ASP A 124 30.78 27.57 1.16
C ASP A 124 31.81 26.50 0.73
N GLY A 125 31.71 26.05 -0.53
CA GLY A 125 32.54 24.98 -1.07
C GLY A 125 32.13 23.57 -0.64
N ILE A 126 30.98 23.41 0.02
CA ILE A 126 30.41 22.14 0.46
C ILE A 126 29.50 21.56 -0.63
N TYR A 127 29.63 20.26 -0.86
CA TYR A 127 28.83 19.51 -1.84
C TYR A 127 28.75 18.04 -1.45
N PHE A 128 27.57 17.46 -1.58
CA PHE A 128 27.32 16.06 -1.28
C PHE A 128 27.44 15.19 -2.53
N GLN A 129 27.13 15.74 -3.71
CA GLN A 129 27.21 15.04 -4.98
C GLN A 129 27.81 15.92 -6.08
N TYR A 130 28.61 15.33 -6.96
CA TYR A 130 29.14 16.00 -8.14
C TYR A 130 29.24 15.03 -9.32
N PHE A 131 29.30 15.53 -10.55
CA PHE A 131 29.50 14.68 -11.73
C PHE A 131 30.97 14.36 -11.97
N ASP A 132 31.31 13.07 -11.97
CA ASP A 132 32.63 12.59 -12.36
C ASP A 132 32.63 12.21 -13.85
N LYS A 133 33.32 13.02 -14.66
CA LYS A 133 33.44 12.80 -16.12
C LYS A 133 34.18 11.53 -16.50
N ALA A 134 35.12 11.06 -15.69
CA ALA A 134 35.85 9.84 -15.98
C ALA A 134 34.99 8.60 -15.71
N LEU A 135 34.10 8.68 -14.72
CA LEU A 135 33.14 7.61 -14.39
C LEU A 135 31.83 7.70 -15.16
N GLY A 136 31.51 8.87 -15.74
CA GLY A 136 30.28 9.11 -16.49
C GLY A 136 29.02 9.04 -15.62
N LYS A 137 29.10 9.44 -14.35
CA LYS A 137 27.97 9.44 -13.43
C LYS A 137 28.20 10.39 -12.23
N PRO A 138 27.14 10.80 -11.51
CA PRO A 138 27.29 11.46 -10.22
C PRO A 138 27.95 10.54 -9.18
N VAL A 139 28.70 11.16 -8.27
CA VAL A 139 29.45 10.51 -7.18
C VAL A 139 29.23 11.29 -5.88
N THR A 140 29.02 10.55 -4.79
CA THR A 140 28.90 11.11 -3.45
C THR A 140 30.26 11.51 -2.87
N ASN A 141 30.34 12.69 -2.26
CA ASN A 141 31.50 13.18 -1.53
C ASN A 141 31.40 12.83 -0.04
N PHE A 142 32.05 11.74 0.39
CA PHE A 142 32.14 11.35 1.81
C PHE A 142 33.27 12.09 2.59
N GLY A 143 33.87 13.12 1.99
CA GLY A 143 34.98 13.90 2.56
C GLY A 143 34.56 14.98 3.58
N GLU A 144 35.55 15.76 4.03
CA GLU A 144 35.38 16.88 5.00
C GLU A 144 34.48 18.01 4.46
N ASP A 145 34.50 18.21 3.15
CA ASP A 145 33.72 19.18 2.39
C ASP A 145 32.39 18.58 1.85
N GLY A 146 31.96 17.44 2.39
CA GLY A 146 30.75 16.73 1.96
C GLY A 146 29.96 16.15 3.13
N ILE A 147 29.61 14.85 3.07
CA ILE A 147 28.70 14.18 4.03
C ILE A 147 29.12 14.36 5.50
N LYS A 148 30.40 14.61 5.80
CA LYS A 148 30.86 14.88 7.17
C LYS A 148 30.19 16.08 7.84
N LYS A 149 29.57 16.98 7.08
CA LYS A 149 28.75 18.06 7.64
C LYS A 149 27.43 17.55 8.20
N LEU A 150 26.75 16.64 7.50
CA LEU A 150 25.55 15.96 7.99
C LEU A 150 25.89 15.06 9.18
N ASP A 151 27.03 14.36 9.13
CA ASP A 151 27.52 13.53 10.24
C ASP A 151 27.64 14.33 11.55
N TYR A 152 28.18 15.55 11.48
CA TYR A 152 28.30 16.44 12.64
C TYR A 152 26.95 16.94 13.15
N ALA A 153 26.01 17.25 12.25
CA ALA A 153 24.65 17.65 12.63
C ALA A 153 23.92 16.50 13.36
N LEU A 154 24.03 15.26 12.88
CA LEU A 154 23.47 14.06 13.54
C LEU A 154 24.08 13.81 14.93
N TYR A 155 25.38 14.08 15.07
CA TYR A 155 26.07 14.00 16.35
C TYR A 155 25.58 15.06 17.36
N GLN A 156 25.31 16.29 16.90
CA GLN A 156 24.73 17.32 17.75
C GLN A 156 23.25 17.03 18.08
N ALA A 157 22.50 16.48 17.13
CA ALA A 157 21.13 16.04 17.37
C ALA A 157 21.05 15.03 18.53
N GLU A 158 21.91 14.00 18.53
CA GLU A 158 21.99 13.04 19.64
C GLU A 158 22.34 13.70 20.99
N LYS A 159 23.30 14.62 21.01
CA LYS A 159 23.71 15.33 22.24
C LYS A 159 22.60 16.15 22.88
N HIS A 160 21.76 16.77 22.07
CA HIS A 160 20.70 17.67 22.51
C HIS A 160 19.34 16.97 22.63
N GLY A 161 19.28 15.65 22.41
CA GLY A 161 18.01 14.90 22.43
C GLY A 161 17.02 15.34 21.35
N ILE A 162 17.57 15.80 20.22
CA ILE A 162 16.83 16.24 19.03
C ILE A 162 17.00 15.18 17.94
N LYS A 163 15.98 15.00 17.09
CA LYS A 163 16.05 14.12 15.93
C LYS A 163 16.06 14.92 14.62
N LEU A 164 16.61 14.35 13.55
CA LEU A 164 16.66 14.96 12.23
C LEU A 164 15.72 14.29 11.24
N LEU A 165 14.88 15.09 10.59
CA LEU A 165 14.14 14.68 9.39
C LEU A 165 14.97 15.07 8.17
N ILE A 166 15.43 14.10 7.39
CA ILE A 166 16.46 14.31 6.36
C ILE A 166 15.89 14.06 4.98
N THR A 167 15.91 15.10 4.15
CA THR A 167 15.40 15.07 2.78
C THR A 167 16.49 14.70 1.76
N PHE A 168 16.25 13.69 0.93
CA PHE A 168 17.28 13.18 0.00
C PHE A 168 17.52 14.03 -1.25
N THR A 169 16.53 14.82 -1.68
CA THR A 169 16.63 15.69 -2.87
C THR A 169 15.62 16.83 -2.79
N ASN A 170 15.71 17.77 -3.73
CA ASN A 170 14.80 18.92 -3.80
C ASN A 170 14.16 18.99 -5.19
N TYR A 171 12.86 19.31 -5.25
CA TYR A 171 12.21 19.64 -6.52
C TYR A 171 12.67 20.97 -7.09
N TRP A 172 12.99 21.94 -6.23
CA TRP A 172 13.50 23.25 -6.65
C TRP A 172 14.97 23.18 -7.02
N ASP A 173 15.40 24.17 -7.82
CA ASP A 173 16.77 24.22 -8.31
C ASP A 173 17.79 24.52 -7.21
N ALA A 174 17.33 25.16 -6.12
CA ALA A 174 18.16 25.49 -4.97
C ALA A 174 18.88 24.24 -4.42
N PHE A 175 20.19 24.38 -4.27
CA PHE A 175 21.09 23.30 -3.86
C PHE A 175 21.23 22.17 -4.89
N GLY A 176 20.87 22.41 -6.14
CA GLY A 176 21.00 21.52 -7.29
C GLY A 176 19.69 20.79 -7.60
N GLY A 177 19.23 19.93 -6.69
CA GLY A 177 17.93 19.27 -6.76
C GLY A 177 17.75 18.38 -7.99
N MET A 178 16.50 18.04 -8.31
CA MET A 178 16.16 17.17 -9.45
C MET A 178 16.67 17.71 -10.79
N GLY A 179 16.69 19.04 -10.97
CA GLY A 179 17.23 19.67 -12.17
C GLY A 179 18.73 19.40 -12.37
N GLN A 180 19.50 19.22 -11.29
CA GLN A 180 20.92 18.86 -11.39
C GLN A 180 21.13 17.44 -11.96
N TYR A 181 20.23 16.49 -11.70
CA TYR A 181 20.27 15.16 -12.29
C TYR A 181 20.05 15.21 -13.81
N VAL A 182 19.15 16.08 -14.27
CA VAL A 182 18.95 16.36 -15.70
C VAL A 182 20.22 16.93 -16.32
N LYS A 183 20.86 17.91 -15.66
CA LYS A 183 22.16 18.47 -16.10
C LYS A 183 23.27 17.42 -16.19
N TRP A 184 23.33 16.48 -15.27
CA TRP A 184 24.29 15.37 -15.33
C TRP A 184 24.03 14.42 -16.50
N ALA A 185 22.77 14.20 -16.88
CA ALA A 185 22.44 13.41 -18.07
C ALA A 185 22.85 14.11 -19.37
N GLU A 186 22.78 15.44 -19.42
CA GLU A 186 23.29 16.24 -20.56
C GLU A 186 24.80 16.02 -20.77
N GLU A 187 25.59 15.83 -19.71
CA GLU A 187 27.04 15.54 -19.81
C GLU A 187 27.33 14.17 -20.46
N LEU A 188 26.35 13.26 -20.50
CA LEU A 188 26.41 11.98 -21.23
C LEU A 188 25.86 12.07 -22.66
N GLY A 189 25.41 13.25 -23.10
CA GLY A 189 24.75 13.45 -24.38
C GLY A 189 23.28 12.99 -24.39
N ILE A 190 22.68 12.74 -23.22
CA ILE A 190 21.24 12.46 -23.10
C ILE A 190 20.52 13.82 -23.08
N THR A 191 20.10 14.28 -24.26
CA THR A 191 19.51 15.62 -24.45
C THR A 191 17.98 15.58 -24.48
N GLY A 192 17.34 16.68 -24.11
CA GLY A 192 15.89 16.86 -24.26
C GLY A 192 15.05 16.42 -23.05
N LEU A 193 15.70 15.96 -21.98
CA LEU A 193 15.05 15.69 -20.70
C LEU A 193 14.58 16.99 -20.04
N LYS A 194 13.43 16.91 -19.38
CA LYS A 194 12.83 17.93 -18.51
C LYS A 194 12.95 17.49 -17.06
N LYS A 195 12.69 18.41 -16.12
CA LYS A 195 12.77 18.12 -14.69
C LYS A 195 11.91 16.92 -14.27
N ASP A 196 10.67 16.86 -14.73
CA ASP A 196 9.73 15.78 -14.40
C ASP A 196 10.18 14.40 -14.94
N ASP A 197 11.09 14.34 -15.93
CA ASP A 197 11.66 13.07 -16.39
C ASP A 197 12.52 12.40 -15.30
N PHE A 198 12.87 13.12 -14.21
CA PHE A 198 13.47 12.53 -13.02
C PHE A 198 12.64 11.37 -12.45
N TYR A 199 11.31 11.46 -12.54
CA TYR A 199 10.41 10.44 -12.00
C TYR A 199 10.30 9.18 -12.85
N THR A 200 10.62 9.25 -14.14
CA THR A 200 10.37 8.16 -15.11
C THR A 200 11.65 7.62 -15.75
N ASN A 201 12.70 8.44 -15.86
CA ASN A 201 13.94 8.06 -16.50
C ASN A 201 14.77 7.12 -15.61
N GLU A 202 14.97 5.88 -16.07
CA GLU A 202 15.70 4.84 -15.32
C GLU A 202 17.15 5.22 -14.96
N THR A 203 17.81 6.08 -15.75
CA THR A 203 19.16 6.55 -15.40
C THR A 203 19.13 7.50 -14.21
N LEU A 204 18.20 8.46 -14.22
CA LEU A 204 18.07 9.45 -13.14
C LEU A 204 17.61 8.78 -11.84
N LYS A 205 16.60 7.90 -11.91
CA LYS A 205 16.17 7.05 -10.79
C LYS A 205 17.33 6.19 -10.27
N GLY A 206 18.13 5.62 -11.17
CA GLY A 206 19.31 4.83 -10.81
C GLY A 206 20.34 5.63 -10.03
N TRP A 207 20.61 6.89 -10.43
CA TRP A 207 21.53 7.77 -9.70
C TRP A 207 21.00 8.19 -8.33
N TYR A 208 19.70 8.47 -8.22
CA TYR A 208 19.07 8.74 -6.92
C TYR A 208 19.21 7.54 -5.98
N LYS A 209 18.96 6.32 -6.48
CA LYS A 209 19.15 5.08 -5.71
C LYS A 209 20.60 4.84 -5.30
N ASP A 210 21.56 5.09 -6.20
CA ASP A 210 22.99 5.03 -5.90
C ASP A 210 23.36 6.00 -4.75
N TYR A 211 22.81 7.22 -4.77
CA TYR A 211 23.01 8.22 -3.73
C TYR A 211 22.44 7.78 -2.38
N VAL A 212 21.16 7.40 -2.34
CA VAL A 212 20.48 6.93 -1.14
C VAL A 212 21.22 5.73 -0.53
N ASN A 213 21.60 4.74 -1.34
CA ASN A 213 22.34 3.58 -0.84
C ASN A 213 23.73 3.96 -0.31
N GLY A 214 24.42 4.89 -0.94
CA GLY A 214 25.70 5.42 -0.47
C GLY A 214 25.56 6.15 0.87
N LEU A 215 24.59 7.06 0.98
CA LEU A 215 24.32 7.85 2.17
C LEU A 215 23.93 6.95 3.35
N LEU A 216 22.93 6.08 3.19
CA LEU A 216 22.44 5.22 4.27
C LEU A 216 23.47 4.20 4.79
N ASN A 217 24.42 3.78 3.95
CA ASN A 217 25.50 2.88 4.36
C ASN A 217 26.79 3.58 4.79
N HIS A 218 26.88 4.90 4.64
CA HIS A 218 27.98 5.70 5.16
C HIS A 218 28.07 5.55 6.67
N THR A 219 29.29 5.49 7.20
CA THR A 219 29.53 5.41 8.65
C THR A 219 29.90 6.79 9.16
N ASN A 220 29.05 7.35 10.00
CA ASN A 220 29.31 8.62 10.65
C ASN A 220 30.54 8.49 11.58
N PRO A 221 31.61 9.27 11.37
CA PRO A 221 32.84 9.18 12.15
C PRO A 221 32.70 9.69 13.58
N TYR A 222 31.66 10.46 13.92
CA TYR A 222 31.44 10.99 15.27
C TYR A 222 30.71 10.01 16.18
N THR A 223 29.77 9.22 15.63
CA THR A 223 28.95 8.24 16.36
C THR A 223 29.41 6.80 16.14
N ASN A 224 30.19 6.56 15.09
CA ASN A 224 30.63 5.24 14.62
C ASN A 224 29.47 4.28 14.28
N ARG A 225 28.34 4.84 13.83
CA ARG A 225 27.18 4.10 13.31
C ARG A 225 27.00 4.40 11.82
N LYS A 226 26.35 3.48 11.10
CA LYS A 226 25.86 3.83 9.76
C LYS A 226 24.67 4.76 9.89
N LEU A 227 24.43 5.62 8.90
CA LEU A 227 23.32 6.57 8.93
C LEU A 227 21.96 5.88 9.13
N LYS A 228 21.76 4.72 8.51
CA LYS A 228 20.56 3.88 8.73
C LYS A 228 20.41 3.26 10.12
N ASP A 229 21.49 3.28 10.90
CA ASP A 229 21.54 2.78 12.27
C ASP A 229 21.57 3.95 13.29
N GLU A 230 21.42 5.21 12.85
CA GLU A 230 21.46 6.41 13.70
C GLU A 230 20.08 6.73 14.33
N PRO A 231 19.86 6.50 15.64
CA PRO A 231 18.59 6.85 16.29
C PRO A 231 18.33 8.36 16.34
N SER A 232 19.32 9.21 16.05
CA SER A 232 19.11 10.66 15.90
C SER A 232 18.45 11.02 14.57
N VAL A 233 18.22 10.09 13.66
CA VAL A 233 17.31 10.28 12.53
C VAL A 233 15.87 10.06 13.01
N PHE A 234 14.99 11.01 12.68
CA PHE A 234 13.54 10.88 12.90
C PHE A 234 12.91 10.04 11.79
N ALA A 235 13.13 10.45 10.54
CA ALA A 235 12.67 9.78 9.34
C ALA A 235 13.51 10.22 8.13
N TRP A 236 13.41 9.44 7.05
CA TRP A 236 13.92 9.80 5.73
C TRP A 236 12.80 10.38 4.87
N GLU A 237 13.10 11.46 4.15
CA GLU A 237 12.14 12.09 3.27
C GLU A 237 12.61 12.00 1.82
N LEU A 238 11.74 11.50 0.94
CA LEU A 238 12.12 11.18 -0.43
C LEU A 238 12.54 12.41 -1.24
N SER A 239 11.82 13.52 -1.09
CA SER A 239 12.10 14.78 -1.77
C SER A 239 11.39 15.94 -1.10
N ASN A 240 12.00 17.12 -1.12
CA ASN A 240 11.28 18.36 -0.82
C ASN A 240 10.35 18.75 -1.97
N GLU A 241 9.08 19.00 -1.66
CA GLU A 241 8.04 19.56 -2.51
C GLU A 241 7.98 18.96 -3.94
N PRO A 242 7.98 17.62 -4.10
CA PRO A 242 7.91 17.02 -5.42
C PRO A 242 6.59 17.37 -6.11
N ARG A 243 6.69 18.01 -7.28
CA ARG A 243 5.58 18.26 -8.20
C ARG A 243 5.83 17.59 -9.54
N CYS A 244 4.77 17.29 -10.28
CA CYS A 244 4.82 16.71 -11.62
C CYS A 244 3.83 17.43 -12.56
N SER A 245 4.16 18.67 -12.92
CA SER A 245 3.30 19.51 -13.78
C SER A 245 2.97 18.90 -15.15
N SER A 246 3.83 18.01 -15.66
CA SER A 246 3.57 17.24 -16.89
C SER A 246 2.45 16.21 -16.76
N ASP A 247 2.10 15.81 -15.54
CA ASP A 247 0.99 14.92 -15.19
C ASP A 247 -0.11 15.67 -14.40
N ALA A 248 -0.50 16.85 -14.89
CA ALA A 248 -1.60 17.60 -14.31
C ALA A 248 -2.89 16.75 -14.22
N GLN A 249 -3.58 16.87 -13.10
CA GLN A 249 -4.72 16.04 -12.66
C GLN A 249 -4.36 14.56 -12.42
N CYS A 250 -3.08 14.23 -12.29
CA CYS A 250 -2.58 12.89 -11.93
C CYS A 250 -3.14 11.78 -12.83
N LYS A 251 -3.18 12.01 -14.15
CA LYS A 251 -3.78 11.09 -15.12
C LYS A 251 -3.00 9.78 -15.18
N ASP A 252 -1.67 9.89 -15.19
CA ASP A 252 -0.76 8.75 -15.33
C ASP A 252 -0.17 8.31 -13.97
N ASN A 253 -0.44 9.06 -12.90
CA ASN A 253 0.01 8.81 -11.53
C ASN A 253 1.54 8.72 -11.41
N ILE A 254 2.26 9.58 -12.15
CA ILE A 254 3.72 9.52 -12.27
C ILE A 254 4.38 9.67 -10.89
N LEU A 255 3.98 10.69 -10.12
CA LEU A 255 4.56 10.94 -8.80
C LEU A 255 4.25 9.81 -7.81
N TYR A 256 3.01 9.30 -7.80
CA TYR A 256 2.62 8.16 -6.96
C TYR A 256 3.49 6.93 -7.25
N ASN A 257 3.67 6.58 -8.53
CA ASN A 257 4.47 5.42 -8.92
C ASN A 257 5.94 5.57 -8.52
N TRP A 258 6.51 6.76 -8.70
CA TRP A 258 7.88 7.05 -8.27
C TRP A 258 8.03 7.01 -6.75
N ALA A 259 7.12 7.64 -5.99
CA ALA A 259 7.15 7.66 -4.53
C ALA A 259 7.05 6.24 -3.95
N LYS A 260 6.19 5.40 -4.53
CA LYS A 260 6.09 3.97 -4.16
C LYS A 260 7.41 3.24 -4.41
N GLU A 261 7.96 3.36 -5.61
CA GLU A 261 9.22 2.69 -5.98
C GLU A 261 10.40 3.13 -5.09
N MET A 262 10.52 4.43 -4.79
CA MET A 262 11.64 4.95 -3.99
C MET A 262 11.48 4.66 -2.49
N SER A 263 10.27 4.75 -1.94
CA SER A 263 10.04 4.40 -0.53
C SER A 263 10.28 2.90 -0.27
N GLU A 264 9.84 2.02 -1.17
CA GLU A 264 10.16 0.58 -1.12
C GLU A 264 11.68 0.34 -1.19
N TYR A 265 12.40 1.10 -2.03
CA TYR A 265 13.86 1.01 -2.12
C TYR A 265 14.55 1.45 -0.83
N VAL A 266 14.15 2.58 -0.23
CA VAL A 266 14.68 3.06 1.05
C VAL A 266 14.45 2.02 2.15
N LYS A 267 13.20 1.52 2.30
CA LYS A 267 12.84 0.48 3.28
C LYS A 267 13.63 -0.82 3.10
N SER A 268 14.05 -1.15 1.87
CA SER A 268 14.89 -2.32 1.60
C SER A 268 16.33 -2.18 2.12
N ILE A 269 16.81 -0.95 2.34
CA ILE A 269 18.15 -0.65 2.85
C ILE A 269 18.11 -0.39 4.36
N ASP A 270 17.08 0.33 4.79
CA ASP A 270 16.79 0.76 6.16
C ASP A 270 15.34 0.43 6.54
N PRO A 271 15.10 -0.72 7.19
CA PRO A 271 13.78 -1.10 7.65
C PRO A 271 13.38 -0.44 8.99
N ASN A 272 14.29 0.30 9.65
CA ASN A 272 14.08 0.78 11.01
C ASN A 272 13.48 2.18 11.06
N HIS A 273 13.92 3.08 10.18
CA HIS A 273 13.42 4.45 10.13
C HIS A 273 12.11 4.58 9.35
N MET A 274 11.30 5.55 9.76
CA MET A 274 10.14 5.98 8.98
C MET A 274 10.58 6.64 7.66
N VAL A 275 9.68 6.63 6.68
CA VAL A 275 9.85 7.27 5.38
C VAL A 275 8.62 8.15 5.09
N SER A 276 8.85 9.40 4.69
CA SER A 276 7.81 10.32 4.18
C SER A 276 8.16 10.78 2.76
N LEU A 277 7.20 11.40 2.07
CA LEU A 277 7.44 11.93 0.74
C LEU A 277 8.10 13.31 0.79
N GLY A 278 7.59 14.22 1.62
CA GLY A 278 7.95 15.65 1.65
C GLY A 278 7.11 16.50 0.70
N ASP A 279 5.89 16.05 0.37
CA ASP A 279 4.97 16.78 -0.50
C ASP A 279 4.18 17.84 0.26
N GLU A 280 3.74 18.87 -0.46
CA GLU A 280 3.07 20.03 0.12
C GLU A 280 1.64 19.76 0.60
N GLY A 281 1.06 18.58 0.36
CA GLY A 281 -0.33 18.26 0.71
C GLY A 281 -1.36 18.58 -0.39
N PHE A 282 -0.93 18.80 -1.64
CA PHE A 282 -1.87 19.17 -2.69
C PHE A 282 -2.82 18.02 -3.05
N TYR A 283 -4.10 18.35 -3.26
CA TYR A 283 -5.14 17.40 -3.62
C TYR A 283 -5.45 17.42 -5.12
N ASN A 284 -6.12 16.37 -5.58
CA ASN A 284 -6.69 16.24 -6.93
C ASN A 284 -8.22 16.13 -6.89
N LYS A 285 -8.89 17.14 -6.34
CA LYS A 285 -10.37 17.23 -6.31
C LYS A 285 -10.90 17.97 -7.56
N PRO A 286 -12.14 17.68 -8.00
CA PRO A 286 -12.78 18.46 -9.05
C PRO A 286 -12.82 19.96 -8.73
N TYR A 287 -12.72 20.80 -9.76
CA TYR A 287 -12.85 22.25 -9.57
C TYR A 287 -14.21 22.58 -8.94
N GLY A 288 -14.18 23.38 -7.86
CA GLY A 288 -15.37 23.75 -7.08
C GLY A 288 -15.86 22.70 -6.07
N TYR A 289 -15.09 21.63 -5.85
CA TYR A 289 -15.43 20.63 -4.84
C TYR A 289 -15.59 21.22 -3.43
N TYR A 290 -14.84 22.29 -3.13
CA TYR A 290 -14.93 23.04 -1.87
C TYR A 290 -15.57 24.42 -2.07
N ASP A 291 -16.61 24.55 -2.93
CA ASP A 291 -17.26 25.83 -3.27
C ASP A 291 -17.87 26.61 -2.08
N GLU A 292 -18.16 25.93 -0.95
CA GLU A 292 -18.55 26.60 0.30
C GLU A 292 -17.40 27.41 0.93
N TYR A 293 -16.17 27.10 0.50
CA TYR A 293 -14.95 27.84 0.74
C TYR A 293 -14.55 28.57 -0.55
N THR A 294 -13.88 29.71 -0.47
CA THR A 294 -13.57 30.51 -1.67
C THR A 294 -12.32 30.00 -2.41
N THR A 295 -12.29 28.70 -2.72
CA THR A 295 -11.06 27.96 -3.04
C THR A 295 -10.91 27.67 -4.54
N SER A 296 -10.83 28.71 -5.36
CA SER A 296 -10.26 28.59 -6.71
C SER A 296 -8.72 28.55 -6.66
N ASN A 297 -8.15 27.66 -5.83
CA ASN A 297 -6.70 27.53 -5.61
C ASN A 297 -6.14 26.24 -6.24
N TYR A 298 -5.00 26.36 -6.90
CA TYR A 298 -4.29 25.26 -7.59
C TYR A 298 -3.89 24.10 -6.68
N ALA A 299 -3.78 24.35 -5.37
CA ALA A 299 -3.48 23.35 -4.35
C ALA A 299 -4.54 22.24 -4.21
N PHE A 300 -5.77 22.43 -4.72
CA PHE A 300 -6.86 21.47 -4.52
C PHE A 300 -7.26 20.65 -5.76
N TYR A 301 -6.90 21.06 -6.98
CA TYR A 301 -7.42 20.44 -8.22
C TYR A 301 -6.35 19.74 -9.08
N GLY A 302 -5.25 19.33 -8.46
CA GLY A 302 -4.23 18.48 -9.07
C GLY A 302 -3.41 19.17 -10.16
N ALA A 303 -3.40 20.51 -10.23
CA ALA A 303 -2.69 21.25 -11.27
C ALA A 303 -1.19 20.92 -11.35
N GLU A 304 -0.61 20.59 -10.20
CA GLU A 304 0.81 20.32 -10.02
C GLU A 304 1.16 18.81 -10.07
N GLY A 305 0.19 17.95 -10.42
CA GLY A 305 0.41 16.50 -10.49
C GLY A 305 0.68 15.84 -9.13
N VAL A 306 0.08 16.39 -8.07
CA VAL A 306 0.15 15.89 -6.69
C VAL A 306 -1.27 15.54 -6.23
N ASP A 307 -1.40 14.43 -5.52
CA ASP A 307 -2.66 13.93 -4.97
C ASP A 307 -2.40 13.31 -3.60
N PHE A 308 -2.45 14.14 -2.55
CA PHE A 308 -2.13 13.78 -1.17
C PHE A 308 -2.91 12.55 -0.69
N GLU A 309 -4.24 12.52 -0.92
CA GLU A 309 -5.10 11.40 -0.53
C GLU A 309 -4.61 10.08 -1.14
N LYS A 310 -4.26 10.11 -2.43
CA LYS A 310 -3.73 8.93 -3.12
C LYS A 310 -2.33 8.56 -2.65
N LEU A 311 -1.44 9.54 -2.45
CA LEU A 311 -0.08 9.32 -1.96
C LEU A 311 -0.08 8.67 -0.57
N MET A 312 -1.00 9.08 0.31
CA MET A 312 -1.13 8.49 1.64
C MET A 312 -1.61 7.03 1.62
N THR A 313 -2.08 6.49 0.49
CA THR A 313 -2.37 5.05 0.34
C THR A 313 -1.12 4.18 0.14
N ILE A 314 0.08 4.76 -0.01
CA ILE A 314 1.34 4.02 -0.16
C ILE A 314 1.77 3.49 1.22
N ASP A 315 1.75 2.17 1.42
CA ASP A 315 2.07 1.52 2.71
C ASP A 315 3.46 1.87 3.25
N THR A 316 4.44 2.11 2.37
CA THR A 316 5.83 2.43 2.72
C THR A 316 6.07 3.91 3.03
N LEU A 317 5.06 4.77 2.87
CA LEU A 317 5.06 6.13 3.40
C LEU A 317 4.35 6.13 4.76
N ASP A 318 5.10 6.37 5.83
CA ASP A 318 4.61 6.16 7.19
C ASP A 318 3.72 7.31 7.70
N PHE A 319 3.85 8.53 7.17
CA PHE A 319 3.09 9.72 7.58
C PHE A 319 2.98 10.78 6.48
N GLY A 320 2.00 11.68 6.62
CA GLY A 320 1.75 12.80 5.69
C GLY A 320 2.43 14.10 6.12
N THR A 321 2.81 14.93 5.14
CA THR A 321 3.71 16.08 5.32
C THR A 321 3.20 17.41 4.74
N PRO A 322 1.90 17.79 4.86
CA PRO A 322 1.42 19.04 4.25
C PRO A 322 2.25 20.26 4.65
N HIS A 323 2.40 21.19 3.71
CA HIS A 323 3.02 22.51 3.90
C HIS A 323 1.94 23.59 3.95
N LEU A 324 2.27 24.79 4.43
CA LEU A 324 1.40 25.97 4.29
C LEU A 324 2.18 27.28 4.21
N TYR A 325 2.15 27.92 3.04
CA TYR A 325 2.65 29.28 2.82
C TYR A 325 1.52 30.17 2.27
N LEU A 326 0.65 30.59 3.19
CA LEU A 326 -0.66 31.17 2.87
C LEU A 326 -0.59 32.41 1.96
N ASP A 327 0.31 33.34 2.28
CA ASP A 327 0.54 34.58 1.52
C ASP A 327 1.12 34.31 0.13
N GLN A 328 2.01 33.32 0.00
CA GLN A 328 2.59 32.91 -1.28
C GLN A 328 1.58 32.17 -2.17
N TRP A 329 0.71 31.35 -1.58
CA TRP A 329 -0.28 30.56 -2.33
C TRP A 329 -1.55 31.35 -2.67
N GLY A 330 -1.71 32.57 -2.13
CA GLY A 330 -2.90 33.38 -2.32
C GLY A 330 -4.14 32.79 -1.64
N MET A 331 -3.95 32.04 -0.56
CA MET A 331 -5.02 31.48 0.26
C MET A 331 -5.63 32.55 1.19
N LYS A 332 -6.93 32.44 1.48
CA LYS A 332 -7.60 33.36 2.41
C LYS A 332 -7.48 32.89 3.85
N HIS A 333 -7.12 33.81 4.74
CA HIS A 333 -7.03 33.57 6.19
C HIS A 333 -8.07 34.37 6.99
N THR A 334 -8.93 35.19 6.37
CA THR A 334 -9.98 35.94 7.08
C THR A 334 -11.35 35.86 6.39
N GLY A 335 -12.41 35.98 7.19
CA GLY A 335 -13.80 35.95 6.72
C GLY A 335 -14.44 34.55 6.76
N THR A 336 -15.56 34.39 6.07
CA THR A 336 -16.24 33.08 5.92
C THR A 336 -15.47 32.21 4.93
N GLY A 337 -15.12 30.98 5.32
CA GLY A 337 -14.40 30.01 4.49
C GLY A 337 -12.88 30.21 4.46
N GLN A 338 -12.25 30.29 5.64
CA GLN A 338 -10.79 30.40 5.79
C GLN A 338 -10.10 29.14 5.23
N ASP A 339 -9.23 29.33 4.24
CA ASP A 339 -8.62 28.25 3.46
C ASP A 339 -7.56 27.48 4.28
N ASP A 340 -6.87 28.15 5.21
CA ASP A 340 -5.92 27.54 6.15
C ASP A 340 -6.59 26.56 7.12
N LEU A 341 -7.71 26.94 7.72
CA LEU A 341 -8.44 26.05 8.63
C LEU A 341 -9.01 24.85 7.89
N LEU A 342 -9.53 25.06 6.66
CA LEU A 342 -9.92 23.95 5.79
C LEU A 342 -8.72 23.04 5.52
N TRP A 343 -7.56 23.62 5.19
CA TRP A 343 -6.33 22.89 4.89
C TRP A 343 -5.96 21.94 6.04
N PHE A 344 -5.87 22.45 7.27
CA PHE A 344 -5.54 21.61 8.42
C PHE A 344 -6.59 20.53 8.68
N LYS A 345 -7.87 20.89 8.53
CA LYS A 345 -8.97 19.96 8.79
C LYS A 345 -8.91 18.76 7.84
N ILE A 346 -8.88 18.99 6.54
CA ILE A 346 -8.98 17.91 5.55
C ILE A 346 -7.75 17.00 5.56
N HIS A 347 -6.56 17.54 5.82
CA HIS A 347 -5.34 16.73 5.91
C HIS A 347 -5.35 15.84 7.15
N GLY A 348 -5.78 16.38 8.29
CA GLY A 348 -5.96 15.60 9.51
C GLY A 348 -7.01 14.50 9.35
N GLU A 349 -8.16 14.82 8.75
CA GLU A 349 -9.21 13.83 8.46
C GLU A 349 -8.72 12.75 7.50
N THR A 350 -8.04 13.13 6.41
CA THR A 350 -7.49 12.17 5.42
C THR A 350 -6.51 11.19 6.08
N CYS A 351 -5.58 11.68 6.90
CA CYS A 351 -4.61 10.81 7.57
C CYS A 351 -5.26 9.96 8.66
N ALA A 352 -6.25 10.49 9.39
CA ALA A 352 -7.01 9.73 10.37
C ALA A 352 -7.80 8.58 9.73
N GLU A 353 -8.42 8.80 8.57
CA GLU A 353 -9.13 7.76 7.79
C GLU A 353 -8.19 6.65 7.31
N LEU A 354 -6.93 6.98 7.04
CA LEU A 354 -5.90 6.04 6.57
C LEU A 354 -5.03 5.46 7.70
N ASP A 355 -5.35 5.75 8.97
CA ASP A 355 -4.62 5.31 10.15
C ASP A 355 -3.12 5.69 10.11
N LYS A 356 -2.83 6.92 9.67
CA LYS A 356 -1.47 7.47 9.55
C LYS A 356 -1.29 8.76 10.36
N PRO A 357 -0.10 9.04 10.90
CA PRO A 357 0.21 10.33 11.48
C PRO A 357 0.30 11.41 10.39
N VAL A 358 0.10 12.66 10.78
CA VAL A 358 0.32 13.84 9.93
C VAL A 358 1.16 14.86 10.68
N ILE A 359 2.06 15.53 9.96
CA ILE A 359 2.79 16.71 10.45
C ILE A 359 2.55 17.90 9.55
N LEU A 360 2.52 19.10 10.12
CA LEU A 360 2.64 20.32 9.33
C LEU A 360 4.15 20.58 9.16
N GLU A 361 4.71 20.10 8.05
CA GLU A 361 6.16 19.95 7.86
C GLU A 361 6.88 21.27 7.55
N GLU A 362 6.19 22.18 6.89
CA GLU A 362 6.66 23.55 6.67
C GLU A 362 5.49 24.51 6.78
N PHE A 363 5.71 25.61 7.50
CA PHE A 363 4.78 26.73 7.47
C PHE A 363 5.48 28.03 7.84
N GLY A 364 5.02 29.11 7.23
CA GLY A 364 5.60 30.44 7.35
C GLY A 364 4.59 31.52 6.95
N LEU A 365 4.74 32.72 7.52
CA LEU A 365 4.04 33.91 7.03
C LEU A 365 5.01 35.10 6.96
N THR A 366 5.14 35.73 5.78
CA THR A 366 6.03 36.89 5.59
C THR A 366 5.45 38.15 6.22
N ASP A 367 4.11 38.27 6.29
CA ASP A 367 3.45 39.37 6.99
C ASP A 367 3.53 39.18 8.51
N ARG A 368 4.61 39.72 9.07
CA ARG A 368 4.88 39.70 10.52
C ARG A 368 3.80 40.40 11.36
N THR A 369 2.92 41.23 10.78
CA THR A 369 1.89 41.95 11.53
C THR A 369 0.72 41.06 11.95
N ILE A 370 0.45 40.00 11.18
CA ILE A 370 -0.64 39.04 11.43
C ILE A 370 -0.12 37.66 11.84
N ARG A 371 1.18 37.38 11.63
CA ARG A 371 1.81 36.07 11.91
C ARG A 371 1.49 35.50 13.29
N ASP A 372 1.63 36.31 14.34
CA ASP A 372 1.41 35.85 15.72
C ASP A 372 -0.06 35.50 16.00
N SER A 373 -1.01 36.22 15.40
CA SER A 373 -2.43 35.89 15.53
C SER A 373 -2.80 34.63 14.77
N GLU A 374 -2.28 34.46 13.55
CA GLU A 374 -2.53 33.26 12.75
C GLU A 374 -1.89 32.03 13.40
N TYR A 375 -0.62 32.11 13.81
CA TYR A 375 0.07 30.99 14.48
C TYR A 375 -0.65 30.55 15.74
N LYS A 376 -1.20 31.50 16.52
CA LYS A 376 -1.99 31.15 17.69
C LYS A 376 -3.23 30.34 17.31
N GLN A 377 -3.95 30.74 16.26
CA GLN A 377 -5.13 30.00 15.78
C GLN A 377 -4.74 28.63 15.20
N TRP A 378 -3.67 28.58 14.41
CA TRP A 378 -3.17 27.35 13.81
C TRP A 378 -2.73 26.35 14.88
N PHE A 379 -2.00 26.79 15.92
CA PHE A 379 -1.61 25.91 17.02
C PHE A 379 -2.79 25.35 17.80
N GLU A 380 -3.91 26.08 17.95
CA GLU A 380 -5.12 25.51 18.56
C GLU A 380 -5.65 24.32 17.75
N VAL A 381 -5.63 24.40 16.41
CA VAL A 381 -6.03 23.29 15.53
C VAL A 381 -5.00 22.15 15.59
N LEU A 382 -3.72 22.44 15.42
CA LEU A 382 -2.64 21.46 15.34
C LEU A 382 -2.43 20.71 16.67
N GLU A 383 -2.71 21.36 17.80
CA GLU A 383 -2.72 20.70 19.12
C GLU A 383 -3.91 19.76 19.31
N GLY A 384 -4.92 19.82 18.44
CA GLY A 384 -6.13 19.00 18.47
C GLY A 384 -7.27 19.59 19.31
N ASN A 385 -7.29 20.93 19.51
CA ASN A 385 -8.27 21.59 20.37
C ASN A 385 -9.52 22.10 19.61
N VAL A 386 -9.58 21.91 18.29
CA VAL A 386 -10.62 22.52 17.44
C VAL A 386 -11.55 21.51 16.77
N TYR A 387 -11.03 20.40 16.23
CA TYR A 387 -11.85 19.37 15.55
C TYR A 387 -11.63 18.00 16.18
N ASP A 388 -12.71 17.23 16.37
CA ASP A 388 -12.68 15.94 17.08
C ASP A 388 -11.84 14.85 16.42
N THR A 389 -11.68 14.91 15.09
CA THR A 389 -10.99 13.92 14.24
C THR A 389 -9.62 14.38 13.75
N VAL A 390 -9.23 15.62 14.03
CA VAL A 390 -7.99 16.22 13.51
C VAL A 390 -6.97 16.28 14.64
N GLU A 391 -5.91 15.48 14.49
CA GLU A 391 -4.79 15.49 15.43
C GLU A 391 -3.47 15.46 14.65
N TYR A 392 -2.67 16.51 14.77
CA TYR A 392 -1.32 16.52 14.22
C TYR A 392 -0.34 15.90 15.22
N ALA A 393 0.49 15.00 14.73
CA ALA A 393 1.51 14.31 15.52
C ALA A 393 2.79 15.16 15.65
N GLY A 394 2.99 16.14 14.78
CA GLY A 394 4.13 17.06 14.84
C GLY A 394 3.96 18.31 13.99
N THR A 395 4.83 19.28 14.21
CA THR A 395 4.90 20.53 13.43
C THR A 395 6.36 20.94 13.24
N ASN A 396 6.67 21.57 12.11
CA ASN A 396 7.99 22.10 11.79
C ASN A 396 7.83 23.49 11.15
N TYR A 397 8.10 24.56 11.90
CA TYR A 397 8.01 25.91 11.32
C TYR A 397 9.22 26.21 10.43
N TRP A 398 9.02 27.03 9.39
CA TRP A 398 10.10 27.57 8.57
C TRP A 398 10.45 28.98 9.07
N MET A 399 11.64 29.25 9.60
CA MET A 399 12.73 28.35 9.97
C MET A 399 13.51 28.91 11.18
N ILE A 400 14.27 28.06 11.89
CA ILE A 400 15.16 28.52 12.96
C ILE A 400 16.45 29.13 12.41
N ALA A 401 16.81 30.30 12.93
CA ALA A 401 18.09 30.96 12.68
C ALA A 401 18.83 31.29 13.97
N SER A 402 20.16 31.18 13.96
CA SER A 402 21.00 31.53 15.11
C SER A 402 22.23 32.36 14.69
N TYR A 403 23.16 32.56 15.61
CA TYR A 403 24.40 33.30 15.38
C TYR A 403 25.39 32.50 14.53
N ILE A 404 25.95 33.15 13.51
CA ILE A 404 27.10 32.72 12.71
C ILE A 404 28.19 33.80 12.84
N ASP A 405 29.37 33.41 13.31
CA ASP A 405 30.53 34.29 13.49
C ASP A 405 30.22 35.59 14.28
N GLY A 406 29.35 35.48 15.29
CA GLY A 406 28.95 36.58 16.17
C GLY A 406 27.85 37.52 15.63
N ALA A 407 27.29 37.24 14.45
CA ALA A 407 26.15 37.97 13.88
C ALA A 407 24.95 37.04 13.65
N LEU A 408 23.73 37.57 13.70
CA LEU A 408 22.55 36.78 13.35
C LEU A 408 22.61 36.36 11.88
N TYR A 409 22.24 35.11 11.60
CA TYR A 409 22.05 34.66 10.23
C TYR A 409 21.02 35.54 9.53
N PRO A 410 21.28 36.07 8.31
CA PRO A 410 20.36 36.98 7.67
C PRO A 410 19.00 36.32 7.38
N ASP A 411 17.93 37.09 7.57
CA ASP A 411 16.60 36.69 7.14
C ASP A 411 16.44 36.92 5.63
N TYR A 412 16.60 35.85 4.85
CA TYR A 412 16.59 35.92 3.38
C TYR A 412 15.18 35.84 2.76
N ASP A 413 14.23 35.22 3.45
CA ASP A 413 12.90 34.89 2.93
C ASP A 413 11.74 35.50 3.75
N GLN A 414 12.06 36.20 4.85
CA GLN A 414 11.12 36.89 5.75
C GLN A 414 10.33 35.97 6.69
N TYR A 415 10.51 34.65 6.60
CA TYR A 415 9.83 33.67 7.44
C TYR A 415 10.59 33.36 8.73
N THR A 416 11.89 33.66 8.77
CA THR A 416 12.79 33.34 9.88
C THR A 416 12.21 33.68 11.25
N VAL A 417 12.34 32.74 12.20
CA VAL A 417 12.18 32.99 13.64
C VAL A 417 13.49 32.64 14.33
N TYR A 418 14.12 33.65 14.90
CA TYR A 418 15.41 33.50 15.56
C TYR A 418 15.29 32.69 16.86
N GLY A 419 16.22 31.75 17.03
CA GLY A 419 16.38 30.96 18.24
C GLY A 419 16.88 31.78 19.44
N PRO A 420 17.85 32.69 19.28
CA PRO A 420 18.31 33.55 20.37
C PRO A 420 17.21 34.46 20.90
N GLU A 421 17.23 34.67 22.22
CA GLU A 421 16.31 35.58 22.90
C GLU A 421 16.57 37.06 22.57
N GLY A 422 15.53 37.88 22.67
CA GLY A 422 15.65 39.34 22.55
C GLY A 422 15.84 39.85 21.12
N THR A 423 15.49 39.02 20.14
CA THR A 423 15.48 39.37 18.71
C THR A 423 14.14 39.99 18.30
N GLU A 424 14.09 40.50 17.07
CA GLU A 424 12.87 41.06 16.47
C GLU A 424 11.70 40.06 16.32
N THR A 425 11.96 38.77 16.47
CA THR A 425 10.95 37.70 16.37
C THR A 425 10.59 37.10 17.73
N GLU A 426 10.95 37.75 18.84
CA GLU A 426 10.76 37.22 20.21
C GLU A 426 9.31 36.83 20.51
N SER A 427 8.32 37.60 20.05
CA SER A 427 6.90 37.27 20.29
C SER A 427 6.50 35.96 19.60
N THR A 428 6.88 35.78 18.33
CA THR A 428 6.68 34.53 17.58
C THR A 428 7.45 33.38 18.22
N ARG A 429 8.69 33.62 18.68
CA ARG A 429 9.51 32.63 19.39
C ARG A 429 8.82 32.11 20.65
N GLN A 430 8.24 32.99 21.46
CA GLN A 430 7.48 32.63 22.66
C GLN A 430 6.20 31.81 22.35
N LEU A 431 5.52 32.12 21.24
CA LEU A 431 4.38 31.32 20.79
C LEU A 431 4.80 29.90 20.42
N ILE A 432 5.89 29.75 19.68
CA ILE A 432 6.45 28.43 19.31
C ILE A 432 6.89 27.66 20.55
N MET A 433 7.55 28.31 21.52
CA MET A 433 7.92 27.66 22.80
C MET A 433 6.69 27.16 23.57
N LYS A 434 5.63 27.96 23.59
CA LYS A 434 4.36 27.56 24.22
C LYS A 434 3.76 26.34 23.51
N HIS A 435 3.73 26.36 22.18
CA HIS A 435 3.28 25.22 21.38
C HIS A 435 4.13 23.97 21.63
N ALA A 436 5.47 24.11 21.71
CA ALA A 436 6.37 23.01 22.03
C ALA A 436 6.11 22.41 23.42
N ALA A 437 5.82 23.24 24.41
CA ALA A 437 5.42 22.78 25.74
C ALA A 437 4.08 22.01 25.71
N ASN A 438 3.09 22.52 24.97
CA ASN A 438 1.80 21.86 24.80
C ASN A 438 1.94 20.49 24.11
N MET A 439 2.69 20.42 23.00
CA MET A 439 2.96 19.16 22.30
C MET A 439 3.74 18.18 23.19
N THR A 440 4.70 18.66 23.98
CA THR A 440 5.42 17.82 24.95
C THR A 440 4.47 17.23 26.01
N ALA A 441 3.51 18.01 26.51
CA ALA A 441 2.52 17.55 27.48
C ALA A 441 1.62 16.43 26.93
N LYS A 442 1.35 16.40 25.61
CA LYS A 442 0.59 15.31 24.96
C LYS A 442 1.28 13.93 25.07
N ASN A 443 2.60 13.90 25.30
CA ASN A 443 3.35 12.65 25.54
C ASN A 443 3.09 12.04 26.92
N ASN A 444 2.44 12.78 27.83
CA ASN A 444 2.05 12.32 29.15
C ASN A 444 0.62 11.77 29.13
N VAL A 445 0.48 10.55 28.59
CA VAL A 445 -0.82 9.89 28.44
C VAL A 445 -1.40 9.42 29.78
N ASN A 446 -2.57 9.96 30.13
CA ASN A 446 -3.46 9.36 31.12
C ASN A 446 -4.27 8.25 30.44
N THR A 447 -4.44 7.10 31.08
CA THR A 447 -5.11 5.93 30.48
C THR A 447 -6.35 5.55 31.27
N ILE A 448 -7.27 4.80 30.67
CA ILE A 448 -8.44 4.23 31.34
C ILE A 448 -8.45 2.72 31.17
N VAL A 449 -9.03 2.02 32.15
CA VAL A 449 -9.03 0.55 32.19
C VAL A 449 -9.97 -0.04 31.14
N ASN A 450 -11.12 0.59 30.90
CA ASN A 450 -12.12 0.17 29.92
C ASN A 450 -12.57 1.39 29.11
N ASP A 451 -12.36 1.35 27.80
CA ASP A 451 -12.77 2.38 26.84
C ASP A 451 -14.14 2.09 26.20
N LYS A 452 -14.74 0.92 26.48
CA LYS A 452 -16.07 0.53 26.02
C LYS A 452 -16.89 -0.06 27.16
N LEU A 453 -18.06 0.51 27.39
CA LEU A 453 -19.04 0.09 28.39
C LEU A 453 -20.41 -0.07 27.75
N SER A 454 -21.34 -0.70 28.47
CA SER A 454 -22.74 -0.81 28.05
C SER A 454 -23.66 -0.53 29.22
N PHE A 455 -24.82 0.07 28.93
CA PHE A 455 -25.86 0.41 29.88
C PHE A 455 -27.22 0.06 29.27
N ASP A 456 -28.00 -0.75 29.97
CA ASP A 456 -29.40 -0.98 29.61
C ASP A 456 -30.28 -0.02 30.42
N ARG A 457 -31.24 0.69 29.81
CA ARG A 457 -32.17 1.59 30.52
C ARG A 457 -33.00 0.87 31.58
N ALA A 458 -33.20 -0.44 31.45
CA ALA A 458 -33.83 -1.28 32.47
C ALA A 458 -32.93 -1.46 33.71
N ASP A 459 -31.61 -1.30 33.57
CA ASP A 459 -30.64 -1.34 34.68
C ASP A 459 -30.73 -0.07 35.54
N ASN A 460 -30.61 -0.21 36.86
CA ASN A 460 -30.61 0.91 37.81
C ASN A 460 -29.22 1.17 38.42
N SER A 461 -28.18 0.52 37.90
CA SER A 461 -26.81 0.59 38.42
C SER A 461 -25.99 1.70 37.75
N ASP A 462 -25.26 2.48 38.55
CA ASP A 462 -24.35 3.52 38.03
C ASP A 462 -23.14 2.88 37.30
N LEU A 463 -22.54 3.60 36.36
CA LEU A 463 -21.33 3.17 35.65
C LEU A 463 -20.09 3.87 36.20
N THR A 464 -19.07 3.11 36.60
CA THR A 464 -17.78 3.66 37.06
C THR A 464 -16.67 3.41 36.04
N VAL A 465 -15.92 4.48 35.75
CA VAL A 465 -14.72 4.46 34.92
C VAL A 465 -13.53 4.89 35.75
N THR A 466 -12.45 4.10 35.73
CA THR A 466 -11.21 4.38 36.46
C THR A 466 -10.08 4.71 35.48
N ALA A 467 -9.39 5.82 35.75
CA ALA A 467 -8.21 6.27 35.03
C ALA A 467 -6.92 5.98 35.81
N THR A 468 -5.82 5.83 35.07
CA THR A 468 -4.45 5.91 35.59
C THR A 468 -3.88 7.25 35.15
N MET A 469 -3.64 8.12 36.12
CA MET A 469 -3.11 9.47 35.88
C MET A 469 -1.58 9.41 35.84
N LYS A 470 -0.99 9.74 34.68
CA LYS A 470 0.45 9.99 34.53
C LYS A 470 0.79 11.44 34.90
N GLU A 471 -0.13 12.36 34.65
CA GLU A 471 -0.03 13.77 35.03
C GLU A 471 -1.44 14.35 35.28
N GLY A 472 -1.55 15.33 36.19
CA GLY A 472 -2.83 15.99 36.48
C GLY A 472 -3.82 15.18 37.32
N ALA A 473 -5.09 15.61 37.30
CA ALA A 473 -6.22 14.98 37.98
C ALA A 473 -7.49 15.12 37.12
N ILE A 474 -8.49 14.27 37.35
CA ILE A 474 -9.79 14.40 36.69
C ILE A 474 -10.52 15.63 37.24
N SER A 475 -10.90 16.55 36.36
CA SER A 475 -11.64 17.77 36.68
C SER A 475 -13.11 17.71 36.26
N GLY A 476 -13.50 16.77 35.39
CA GLY A 476 -14.85 16.72 34.86
C GLY A 476 -15.08 15.57 33.89
N ILE A 477 -16.27 15.58 33.29
CA ILE A 477 -16.63 14.70 32.19
C ILE A 477 -17.49 15.48 31.18
N THR A 478 -17.16 15.33 29.91
CA THR A 478 -17.89 15.87 28.77
C THR A 478 -18.52 14.74 27.96
N LEU A 479 -19.73 14.95 27.44
CA LEU A 479 -20.39 14.09 26.44
C LEU A 479 -20.64 14.92 25.19
N ASP A 480 -20.09 14.49 24.05
CA ASP A 480 -20.21 15.19 22.76
C ASP A 480 -19.88 16.70 22.87
N GLY A 481 -18.81 17.02 23.61
CA GLY A 481 -18.36 18.39 23.87
C GLY A 481 -19.13 19.17 24.94
N ASN A 482 -20.21 18.61 25.50
CA ASN A 482 -21.02 19.28 26.53
C ASN A 482 -20.64 18.80 27.94
N ALA A 483 -20.29 19.75 28.82
CA ALA A 483 -19.91 19.44 30.20
C ALA A 483 -21.11 18.91 31.00
N LEU A 484 -20.92 17.81 31.72
CA LEU A 484 -21.93 17.27 32.63
C LEU A 484 -21.86 17.96 33.99
N THR A 485 -22.92 17.82 34.79
CA THR A 485 -22.99 18.44 36.12
C THR A 485 -22.56 17.47 37.22
N GLU A 486 -21.44 17.74 37.89
CA GLU A 486 -20.98 16.94 39.03
C GLU A 486 -22.00 16.96 40.18
N GLY A 487 -22.19 15.83 40.85
CA GLY A 487 -23.17 15.62 41.91
C GLY A 487 -24.59 15.37 41.40
N LYS A 488 -24.94 15.77 40.17
CA LYS A 488 -26.21 15.47 39.52
C LYS A 488 -26.09 14.30 38.54
N ASP A 489 -25.22 14.44 37.53
CA ASP A 489 -25.09 13.53 36.40
C ASP A 489 -23.98 12.48 36.63
N PHE A 490 -22.93 12.87 37.35
CA PHE A 490 -21.80 12.02 37.72
C PHE A 490 -21.20 12.43 39.08
N THR A 491 -20.20 11.69 39.57
CA THR A 491 -19.38 12.05 40.74
C THR A 491 -17.92 11.66 40.50
N ILE A 492 -16.96 12.42 41.04
CA ILE A 492 -15.53 12.11 40.98
C ILE A 492 -15.05 11.56 42.33
N ASN A 493 -14.24 10.51 42.29
CA ASN A 493 -13.50 10.01 43.46
C ASN A 493 -12.08 9.61 43.05
N ASN A 494 -11.11 10.49 43.36
CA ASN A 494 -9.72 10.38 42.95
C ASN A 494 -9.60 10.15 41.43
N ASN A 495 -9.08 9.00 41.01
CA ASN A 495 -8.89 8.67 39.60
C ASN A 495 -10.10 7.89 39.04
N SER A 496 -11.30 8.06 39.58
CA SER A 496 -12.51 7.40 39.07
C SER A 496 -13.67 8.36 38.93
N VAL A 497 -14.46 8.17 37.89
CA VAL A 497 -15.72 8.86 37.62
C VAL A 497 -16.85 7.86 37.64
N THR A 498 -17.90 8.15 38.41
CA THR A 498 -19.14 7.37 38.42
C THR A 498 -20.25 8.18 37.75
N ILE A 499 -20.71 7.75 36.58
CA ILE A 499 -21.86 8.30 35.85
C ILE A 499 -23.13 7.66 36.41
N LYS A 500 -24.12 8.48 36.76
CA LYS A 500 -25.34 7.98 37.37
C LYS A 500 -26.26 7.28 36.36
N ALA A 501 -26.86 6.17 36.77
CA ALA A 501 -27.90 5.48 36.02
C ALA A 501 -29.07 6.41 35.67
N SER A 502 -29.42 7.32 36.59
CA SER A 502 -30.46 8.32 36.36
C SER A 502 -30.16 9.26 35.19
N TYR A 503 -28.88 9.55 34.94
CA TYR A 503 -28.46 10.34 33.78
C TYR A 503 -28.41 9.47 32.52
N LEU A 504 -27.79 8.29 32.59
CA LEU A 504 -27.67 7.36 31.46
C LEU A 504 -29.04 6.95 30.87
N LYS A 505 -30.08 6.84 31.71
CA LYS A 505 -31.47 6.59 31.25
C LYS A 505 -32.07 7.70 30.40
N THR A 506 -31.51 8.91 30.44
CA THR A 506 -31.98 10.03 29.62
C THR A 506 -31.32 10.05 28.23
N LEU A 507 -30.27 9.28 28.04
CA LEU A 507 -29.49 9.25 26.79
C LEU A 507 -30.18 8.38 25.75
N GLU A 508 -30.11 8.79 24.47
CA GLU A 508 -30.64 8.05 23.31
C GLU A 508 -30.09 6.62 23.21
N LEU A 509 -30.80 5.71 22.54
CA LEU A 509 -30.38 4.31 22.39
C LEU A 509 -29.29 4.16 21.31
N LYS A 510 -28.07 4.53 21.64
CA LYS A 510 -26.91 4.49 20.75
C LYS A 510 -25.60 4.43 21.54
N ASN A 511 -24.49 4.43 20.82
CA ASN A 511 -23.17 4.67 21.40
C ASN A 511 -23.00 6.17 21.71
N HIS A 512 -22.54 6.46 22.94
CA HIS A 512 -22.24 7.81 23.43
C HIS A 512 -20.76 7.91 23.79
N VAL A 513 -20.05 8.96 23.35
CA VAL A 513 -18.62 9.12 23.62
C VAL A 513 -18.40 10.15 24.73
N PHE A 514 -17.90 9.67 25.86
CA PHE A 514 -17.53 10.48 27.01
C PHE A 514 -16.04 10.79 27.00
N THR A 515 -15.67 11.99 27.44
CA THR A 515 -14.28 12.42 27.63
C THR A 515 -14.06 12.75 29.11
N LEU A 516 -13.00 12.21 29.72
CA LEU A 516 -12.57 12.63 31.05
C LEU A 516 -11.76 13.91 30.95
N ASP A 517 -12.31 15.02 31.42
CA ASP A 517 -11.59 16.30 31.44
C ASP A 517 -10.48 16.20 32.50
N CYS A 518 -9.23 16.41 32.09
CA CYS A 518 -8.06 16.33 32.97
C CYS A 518 -7.37 17.69 33.11
N THR A 519 -6.84 18.01 34.29
CA THR A 519 -6.15 19.27 34.55
C THR A 519 -4.77 19.38 33.89
N ALA A 520 -4.16 18.24 33.54
CA ALA A 520 -2.91 18.10 32.80
C ALA A 520 -2.81 16.68 32.21
N GLY A 521 -1.87 16.47 31.28
CA GLY A 521 -1.79 15.24 30.49
C GLY A 521 -2.95 15.10 29.48
N SER A 522 -3.04 13.94 28.82
CA SER A 522 -4.13 13.68 27.87
C SER A 522 -5.48 13.46 28.57
N SER A 523 -6.59 13.86 27.93
CA SER A 523 -7.97 13.57 28.38
C SER A 523 -8.48 12.27 27.74
N PRO A 524 -8.54 11.15 28.46
CA PRO A 524 -8.96 9.87 27.88
C PRO A 524 -10.47 9.85 27.56
N LYS A 525 -10.82 9.19 26.45
CA LYS A 525 -12.21 9.03 25.97
C LYS A 525 -12.69 7.58 26.16
N PHE A 526 -13.99 7.39 26.39
CA PHE A 526 -14.65 6.08 26.42
C PHE A 526 -16.06 6.11 25.84
N THR A 527 -16.53 4.98 25.35
CA THR A 527 -17.86 4.83 24.75
C THR A 527 -18.78 4.06 25.68
N VAL A 528 -20.02 4.53 25.84
CA VAL A 528 -21.11 3.78 26.50
C VAL A 528 -22.18 3.46 25.46
N ASN A 529 -22.43 2.18 25.22
CA ASN A 529 -23.58 1.73 24.44
C ASN A 529 -24.83 1.75 25.32
N VAL A 530 -25.81 2.61 25.02
CA VAL A 530 -27.08 2.69 25.73
C VAL A 530 -28.13 1.89 24.96
N THR A 531 -28.75 0.92 25.63
CA THR A 531 -29.76 0.01 25.06
C THR A 531 -31.04 0.01 25.89
N ASP A 532 -32.15 -0.46 25.32
CA ASP A 532 -33.39 -0.74 26.05
C ASP A 532 -34.07 -1.95 25.43
N VAL A 533 -33.93 -3.11 26.07
CA VAL A 533 -34.44 -4.38 25.55
C VAL A 533 -35.97 -4.49 25.57
N SER A 534 -36.69 -3.49 26.12
CA SER A 534 -38.15 -3.51 26.23
C SER A 534 -38.90 -2.88 25.04
N ILE A 535 -38.19 -2.19 24.12
CA ILE A 535 -38.78 -1.49 22.96
C ILE A 535 -38.70 -2.37 21.69
N PRO A 536 -39.83 -2.65 20.99
CA PRO A 536 -39.82 -3.42 19.74
C PRO A 536 -39.06 -2.70 18.61
N ALA A 537 -38.21 -3.42 17.88
CA ALA A 537 -37.41 -2.85 16.78
C ALA A 537 -38.26 -2.47 15.55
N PRO A 538 -37.96 -1.34 14.89
CA PRO A 538 -38.49 -1.00 13.56
C PRO A 538 -38.17 -2.05 12.49
N THR A 539 -38.96 -2.08 11.41
CA THR A 539 -38.77 -3.04 10.29
C THR A 539 -38.98 -2.40 8.92
N LEU A 540 -38.34 -2.94 7.87
CA LEU A 540 -38.59 -2.59 6.46
C LEU A 540 -39.38 -3.71 5.75
N ASP A 541 -40.12 -3.39 4.69
CA ASP A 541 -40.81 -4.37 3.85
C ASP A 541 -39.84 -5.12 2.92
N LYS A 542 -38.70 -4.51 2.62
CA LYS A 542 -37.53 -5.11 1.98
C LYS A 542 -36.27 -4.38 2.39
N TYR A 543 -35.18 -5.14 2.43
CA TYR A 543 -33.89 -4.67 2.93
C TYR A 543 -32.83 -4.60 1.82
N ILE A 544 -33.14 -5.07 0.60
CA ILE A 544 -32.25 -4.97 -0.56
C ILE A 544 -33.04 -4.63 -1.83
N ALA A 545 -32.45 -3.83 -2.72
CA ALA A 545 -32.87 -3.70 -4.11
C ALA A 545 -31.67 -3.55 -5.06
N THR A 546 -31.92 -3.76 -6.35
CA THR A 546 -30.97 -3.45 -7.42
C THR A 546 -31.60 -2.40 -8.33
N VAL A 547 -30.79 -1.46 -8.79
CA VAL A 547 -31.20 -0.43 -9.74
C VAL A 547 -30.11 -0.21 -10.78
N ASP A 548 -30.53 -0.06 -12.03
CA ASP A 548 -29.68 0.35 -13.13
C ASP A 548 -29.95 1.83 -13.43
N LYS A 549 -28.90 2.64 -13.54
CA LYS A 549 -29.00 4.06 -13.91
C LYS A 549 -29.44 4.26 -15.36
N ASN A 550 -29.27 3.26 -16.21
CA ASN A 550 -29.78 3.28 -17.57
C ASN A 550 -31.30 3.36 -17.55
N LEU A 551 -31.84 4.45 -18.10
CA LEU A 551 -33.29 4.71 -18.13
C LEU A 551 -34.10 3.58 -18.78
N ARG A 552 -33.49 2.72 -19.60
CA ARG A 552 -34.13 1.54 -20.22
C ARG A 552 -34.33 0.37 -19.26
N HIS A 553 -33.50 0.28 -18.22
CA HIS A 553 -33.54 -0.78 -17.22
C HIS A 553 -33.90 -0.23 -15.82
N TYR A 554 -34.05 1.09 -15.71
CA TYR A 554 -34.36 1.80 -14.49
C TYR A 554 -35.73 1.38 -13.93
N LYS A 555 -35.70 0.83 -12.71
CA LYS A 555 -36.90 0.55 -11.91
C LYS A 555 -36.90 1.44 -10.68
N LYS A 556 -38.01 2.16 -10.47
CA LYS A 556 -38.21 3.02 -9.30
C LYS A 556 -38.03 2.22 -8.01
N VAL A 557 -37.20 2.71 -7.09
CA VAL A 557 -36.92 2.04 -5.81
C VAL A 557 -37.82 2.63 -4.72
N ASN A 558 -38.79 1.84 -4.26
CA ASN A 558 -39.69 2.20 -3.15
C ASN A 558 -39.45 1.24 -1.98
N VAL A 559 -39.38 1.69 -0.73
CA VAL A 559 -39.15 0.84 0.46
C VAL A 559 -40.16 1.18 1.55
N GLY A 560 -41.00 0.23 1.91
CA GLY A 560 -41.92 0.35 3.05
C GLY A 560 -41.21 0.18 4.38
N TYR A 561 -41.67 0.86 5.42
CA TYR A 561 -41.18 0.70 6.79
C TYR A 561 -42.31 0.71 7.81
N ASP A 562 -42.14 -0.04 8.89
CA ASP A 562 -42.99 -0.03 10.09
C ASP A 562 -42.13 0.38 11.28
N LYS A 563 -42.39 1.59 11.78
CA LYS A 563 -41.66 2.21 12.90
C LYS A 563 -42.00 1.61 14.27
N LYS A 564 -42.99 0.73 14.38
CA LYS A 564 -43.56 0.24 15.65
C LYS A 564 -43.93 1.41 16.58
N THR A 565 -43.22 1.57 17.69
CA THR A 565 -43.39 2.65 18.69
C THR A 565 -42.43 3.81 18.49
N SER A 566 -41.48 3.69 17.54
CA SER A 566 -40.43 4.67 17.27
C SER A 566 -40.89 5.78 16.31
N GLU A 567 -40.06 6.82 16.17
CA GLU A 567 -40.22 7.90 15.20
C GLU A 567 -39.22 7.72 14.06
N PHE A 568 -39.65 7.81 12.80
CA PHE A 568 -38.75 7.77 11.65
C PHE A 568 -38.13 9.16 11.46
N ARG A 569 -36.80 9.26 11.57
CA ARG A 569 -36.06 10.53 11.48
C ARG A 569 -35.61 10.84 10.05
N GLY A 570 -35.32 9.80 9.27
CA GLY A 570 -34.93 9.93 7.87
C GLY A 570 -34.05 8.77 7.42
N ILE A 571 -33.30 9.01 6.35
CA ILE A 571 -32.41 8.00 5.75
C ILE A 571 -31.03 8.61 5.64
N THR A 572 -29.99 7.87 6.02
CA THR A 572 -28.61 8.29 5.82
C THR A 572 -27.88 7.41 4.82
N VAL A 573 -26.88 7.97 4.16
CA VAL A 573 -25.88 7.26 3.35
C VAL A 573 -24.51 7.77 3.74
N ASN A 574 -23.55 6.88 4.03
CA ASN A 574 -22.22 7.25 4.55
C ASN A 574 -22.28 8.24 5.74
N GLY A 575 -23.26 8.05 6.63
CA GLY A 575 -23.46 8.90 7.81
C GLY A 575 -24.09 10.28 7.56
N LYS A 576 -24.46 10.62 6.32
CA LYS A 576 -25.13 11.90 5.98
C LYS A 576 -26.61 11.70 5.68
N TYR A 577 -27.49 12.55 6.22
CA TYR A 577 -28.93 12.50 5.94
C TYR A 577 -29.25 12.89 4.50
N LEU A 578 -30.14 12.11 3.89
CA LEU A 578 -30.80 12.43 2.64
C LEU A 578 -31.88 13.50 2.85
N THR A 579 -32.07 14.35 1.84
CA THR A 579 -33.05 15.44 1.86
C THR A 579 -34.43 14.93 1.47
N ALA A 580 -35.36 14.86 2.42
CA ALA A 580 -36.76 14.53 2.15
C ALA A 580 -37.39 15.54 1.16
N GLY A 581 -38.13 15.04 0.17
CA GLY A 581 -38.69 15.80 -0.94
C GLY A 581 -37.76 15.96 -2.16
N THR A 582 -36.44 15.78 -1.97
CA THR A 582 -35.44 15.90 -3.05
C THR A 582 -34.82 14.55 -3.38
N ASP A 583 -34.28 13.86 -2.38
CA ASP A 583 -33.58 12.57 -2.54
C ASP A 583 -34.54 11.39 -2.41
N TYR A 584 -35.58 11.55 -1.60
CA TYR A 584 -36.68 10.60 -1.46
C TYR A 584 -37.97 11.30 -1.02
N THR A 585 -39.12 10.68 -1.25
CA THR A 585 -40.39 11.07 -0.62
C THR A 585 -40.81 10.01 0.40
N ASP A 586 -41.41 10.42 1.52
CA ASP A 586 -42.00 9.52 2.52
C ASP A 586 -43.48 9.83 2.68
N ASN A 587 -44.32 8.79 2.61
CA ASN A 587 -45.76 8.86 2.79
C ASN A 587 -46.25 8.20 4.09
N GLY A 588 -45.40 8.15 5.12
CA GLY A 588 -45.75 7.66 6.45
C GLY A 588 -45.67 6.13 6.55
N GLY A 589 -44.56 5.57 6.09
CA GLY A 589 -44.31 4.11 6.06
C GLY A 589 -44.00 3.58 4.66
N LEU A 590 -43.79 4.46 3.67
CA LEU A 590 -43.31 4.11 2.33
C LEU A 590 -42.42 5.23 1.81
N VAL A 591 -41.14 4.90 1.67
CA VAL A 591 -40.10 5.74 1.06
C VAL A 591 -40.05 5.47 -0.44
N THR A 592 -39.91 6.50 -1.26
CA THR A 592 -39.63 6.40 -2.71
C THR A 592 -38.41 7.23 -3.04
N PHE A 593 -37.33 6.59 -3.52
CA PHE A 593 -36.12 7.30 -3.89
C PHE A 593 -36.29 8.07 -5.21
N SER A 594 -35.71 9.26 -5.28
CA SER A 594 -35.79 10.11 -6.47
C SER A 594 -34.79 9.67 -7.54
N ASP A 595 -35.15 9.92 -8.80
CA ASP A 595 -34.32 9.50 -9.93
C ASP A 595 -32.99 10.28 -9.96
N SER A 596 -32.97 11.51 -9.44
CA SER A 596 -31.75 12.30 -9.28
C SER A 596 -30.81 11.73 -8.22
N PHE A 597 -31.35 11.23 -7.11
CA PHE A 597 -30.57 10.57 -6.08
C PHE A 597 -29.97 9.26 -6.59
N ILE A 598 -30.76 8.41 -7.25
CA ILE A 598 -30.23 7.15 -7.80
C ILE A 598 -29.11 7.40 -8.82
N LYS A 599 -29.24 8.45 -9.65
CA LYS A 599 -28.21 8.83 -10.63
C LYS A 599 -26.91 9.34 -9.99
N SER A 600 -26.97 9.92 -8.78
CA SER A 600 -25.79 10.45 -8.10
C SER A 600 -24.95 9.37 -7.41
N LEU A 601 -25.52 8.18 -7.16
CA LEU A 601 -24.81 7.08 -6.50
C LEU A 601 -23.71 6.50 -7.41
N SER A 602 -22.58 6.07 -6.84
CA SER A 602 -21.56 5.29 -7.56
C SER A 602 -22.06 3.87 -7.86
N GLU A 603 -21.51 3.22 -8.89
CA GLU A 603 -21.76 1.80 -9.14
C GLU A 603 -21.28 0.92 -7.97
N GLY A 604 -21.94 -0.21 -7.76
CA GLY A 604 -21.70 -1.14 -6.66
C GLY A 604 -22.75 -1.07 -5.56
N ASN A 605 -22.43 -1.65 -4.41
CA ASN A 605 -23.35 -1.76 -3.27
C ASN A 605 -23.33 -0.49 -2.42
N VAL A 606 -24.50 0.10 -2.20
CA VAL A 606 -24.71 1.30 -1.37
C VAL A 606 -25.62 0.95 -0.20
N THR A 607 -25.15 1.12 1.03
CA THR A 607 -25.98 0.92 2.23
C THR A 607 -26.68 2.22 2.62
N LEU A 608 -28.01 2.20 2.65
CA LEU A 608 -28.86 3.27 3.13
C LEU A 608 -29.39 2.90 4.51
N VAL A 609 -29.24 3.77 5.51
CA VAL A 609 -29.67 3.49 6.88
C VAL A 609 -30.94 4.26 7.18
N PHE A 610 -32.04 3.56 7.41
CA PHE A 610 -33.30 4.12 7.88
C PHE A 610 -33.18 4.36 9.39
N ASP A 611 -33.05 5.63 9.76
CA ASP A 611 -32.84 6.08 11.13
C ASP A 611 -34.17 6.27 11.87
N PHE A 612 -34.22 5.69 13.06
CA PHE A 612 -35.34 5.77 13.97
C PHE A 612 -34.94 6.36 15.33
N TYR A 613 -35.86 7.10 15.97
CA TYR A 613 -35.63 7.77 17.24
C TYR A 613 -35.24 6.83 18.39
N GLU A 614 -35.92 5.70 18.49
CA GLU A 614 -35.66 4.62 19.45
C GLU A 614 -35.71 3.23 18.77
N GLY A 615 -34.76 2.35 19.11
CA GLY A 615 -34.60 1.02 18.50
C GLY A 615 -33.42 0.95 17.54
N ALA A 616 -33.08 -0.25 17.06
CA ALA A 616 -31.99 -0.43 16.11
C ALA A 616 -32.37 0.11 14.73
N ASP A 617 -31.46 0.87 14.11
CA ASP A 617 -31.62 1.35 12.74
C ASP A 617 -31.76 0.20 11.75
N CYS A 618 -32.47 0.45 10.64
CA CYS A 618 -32.63 -0.53 9.58
C CYS A 618 -31.72 -0.23 8.40
N GLU A 619 -30.80 -1.12 8.09
CA GLU A 619 -29.95 -1.02 6.90
C GLU A 619 -30.64 -1.58 5.65
N PHE A 620 -30.62 -0.81 4.57
CA PHE A 620 -31.14 -1.17 3.25
C PHE A 620 -30.01 -1.13 2.22
N LEU A 621 -29.69 -2.28 1.60
CA LEU A 621 -28.65 -2.37 0.59
C LEU A 621 -29.21 -2.09 -0.81
N LEU A 622 -28.65 -1.12 -1.51
CA LEU A 622 -28.99 -0.80 -2.89
C LEU A 622 -27.79 -1.11 -3.79
N THR A 623 -27.92 -2.12 -4.65
CA THR A 623 -26.92 -2.41 -5.69
C THR A 623 -27.18 -1.52 -6.90
N VAL A 624 -26.24 -0.64 -7.23
CA VAL A 624 -26.33 0.28 -8.35
C VAL A 624 -25.46 -0.23 -9.50
N THR A 625 -26.06 -0.32 -10.69
CA THR A 625 -25.37 -0.64 -11.95
C THR A 625 -25.53 0.54 -12.92
N ASP A 626 -24.60 0.72 -13.85
CA ASP A 626 -24.71 1.77 -14.87
C ASP A 626 -24.46 1.21 -16.28
N THR A 627 -25.54 0.82 -16.97
CA THR A 627 -25.43 0.38 -18.37
C THR A 627 -25.65 1.52 -19.37
N SER A 628 -25.62 2.79 -18.95
CA SER A 628 -25.91 3.93 -19.81
C SER A 628 -24.84 4.22 -20.89
N ALA A 629 -23.69 3.56 -20.81
CA ALA A 629 -22.57 3.70 -21.75
C ALA A 629 -22.70 2.90 -23.06
N LEU A 630 -23.78 2.12 -23.26
CA LEU A 630 -24.00 1.35 -24.49
C LEU A 630 -24.30 2.28 -25.68
N GLU A 631 -23.62 2.12 -26.81
CA GLU A 631 -23.82 2.94 -28.02
C GLU A 631 -24.99 2.39 -28.87
N ASP A 632 -26.03 3.21 -29.10
CA ASP A 632 -27.23 2.76 -29.82
C ASP A 632 -27.14 2.95 -31.34
N ILE A 633 -27.77 2.01 -32.04
CA ILE A 633 -28.15 2.20 -33.43
C ILE A 633 -29.46 3.00 -33.47
N ASP A 634 -30.49 2.56 -32.73
CA ASP A 634 -31.74 3.30 -32.54
C ASP A 634 -32.64 2.69 -31.45
N THR A 635 -33.23 3.53 -30.61
CA THR A 635 -34.29 3.16 -29.65
C THR A 635 -35.67 3.65 -30.04
N PHE A 636 -35.77 4.37 -31.17
CA PHE A 636 -37.01 4.95 -31.70
C PHE A 636 -37.71 6.02 -30.84
N GLU A 637 -37.30 6.21 -29.58
CA GLU A 637 -37.83 7.23 -28.67
C GLU A 637 -37.67 8.67 -29.17
N SER A 638 -36.61 8.93 -29.95
CA SER A 638 -36.30 10.27 -30.44
C SER A 638 -37.25 10.79 -31.52
N TYR A 639 -38.06 9.92 -32.15
CA TYR A 639 -38.96 10.31 -33.21
C TYR A 639 -40.30 10.79 -32.65
N THR A 640 -40.78 11.93 -33.13
CA THR A 640 -42.10 12.45 -32.72
C THR A 640 -43.24 11.89 -33.56
N ASP A 641 -42.96 11.48 -34.81
CA ASP A 641 -43.95 11.04 -35.80
C ASP A 641 -43.32 10.17 -36.92
N ASP A 642 -44.19 9.58 -37.75
CA ASP A 642 -43.82 8.72 -38.89
C ASP A 642 -42.96 9.43 -39.94
N SER A 643 -43.08 10.76 -40.08
CA SER A 643 -42.32 11.53 -41.08
C SER A 643 -40.85 11.63 -40.69
N GLN A 644 -40.56 11.82 -39.40
CA GLN A 644 -39.19 11.81 -38.90
C GLN A 644 -38.55 10.42 -39.00
N LEU A 645 -39.31 9.38 -38.64
CA LEU A 645 -38.87 7.99 -38.77
C LEU A 645 -38.54 7.64 -40.24
N SER A 646 -39.45 7.95 -41.16
CA SER A 646 -39.28 7.71 -42.61
C SER A 646 -38.15 8.54 -43.22
N SER A 647 -37.78 9.68 -42.62
CA SER A 647 -36.62 10.47 -43.05
C SER A 647 -35.30 9.85 -42.60
N ALA A 648 -35.29 9.17 -41.44
CA ALA A 648 -34.12 8.49 -40.91
C ALA A 648 -33.91 7.09 -41.53
N TYR A 649 -35.00 6.42 -41.93
CA TYR A 649 -35.00 5.09 -42.54
C TYR A 649 -35.50 5.15 -43.98
N THR A 650 -34.55 5.16 -44.91
CA THR A 650 -34.84 5.30 -46.33
C THR A 650 -35.11 3.93 -46.98
N PRO A 651 -36.23 3.73 -47.70
CA PRO A 651 -36.49 2.49 -48.41
C PRO A 651 -35.40 2.12 -49.41
N ASN A 652 -35.02 0.85 -49.46
CA ASN A 652 -34.11 0.34 -50.47
C ASN A 652 -34.77 0.32 -51.85
N THR A 653 -34.15 0.96 -52.83
CA THR A 653 -34.72 1.15 -54.18
C THR A 653 -34.69 -0.11 -55.06
N SER A 654 -33.93 -1.14 -54.67
CA SER A 654 -33.82 -2.41 -55.40
C SER A 654 -34.77 -3.49 -54.88
N GLY A 655 -35.45 -3.25 -53.75
CA GLY A 655 -36.44 -4.17 -53.18
C GLY A 655 -37.87 -3.78 -53.55
N ASN A 656 -38.83 -4.57 -53.06
CA ASN A 656 -40.25 -4.22 -53.07
C ASN A 656 -40.56 -3.07 -52.10
N ASN A 657 -41.79 -2.55 -52.15
CA ASN A 657 -42.27 -1.53 -51.23
C ASN A 657 -42.30 -2.03 -49.78
N VAL A 658 -41.82 -1.18 -48.88
CA VAL A 658 -41.86 -1.35 -47.42
C VAL A 658 -42.45 -0.09 -46.80
N THR A 659 -43.18 -0.21 -45.71
CA THR A 659 -43.71 0.94 -44.94
C THR A 659 -43.21 0.85 -43.51
N VAL A 660 -42.65 1.94 -43.01
CA VAL A 660 -42.24 2.08 -41.60
C VAL A 660 -43.10 3.13 -40.92
N SER A 661 -43.63 2.82 -39.75
CA SER A 661 -44.38 3.76 -38.92
C SER A 661 -44.01 3.59 -37.45
N LEU A 662 -44.19 4.64 -36.67
CA LEU A 662 -43.95 4.63 -35.24
C LEU A 662 -45.16 4.03 -34.52
N VAL A 663 -44.91 3.18 -33.52
CA VAL A 663 -45.95 2.60 -32.67
C VAL A 663 -45.54 2.69 -31.20
N ASP A 664 -46.51 2.83 -30.31
CA ASP A 664 -46.26 2.74 -28.87
C ASP A 664 -46.30 1.27 -28.42
N ASN A 665 -45.41 0.88 -27.51
CA ASN A 665 -45.38 -0.43 -26.87
C ASN A 665 -45.26 -0.27 -25.33
N ALA A 666 -45.04 -1.38 -24.60
CA ALA A 666 -44.96 -1.37 -23.14
C ALA A 666 -43.72 -0.64 -22.59
N ASN A 667 -42.68 -0.47 -23.40
CA ASN A 667 -41.38 0.09 -23.00
C ASN A 667 -41.11 1.49 -23.61
N GLY A 668 -41.98 1.97 -24.50
CA GLY A 668 -41.85 3.27 -25.14
C GLY A 668 -42.37 3.24 -26.58
N LYS A 669 -41.56 3.69 -27.53
CA LYS A 669 -41.85 3.75 -28.96
C LYS A 669 -41.01 2.75 -29.72
N ALA A 670 -41.59 2.12 -30.73
CA ALA A 670 -40.91 1.16 -31.61
C ALA A 670 -41.21 1.43 -33.09
N MET A 671 -40.43 0.82 -33.98
CA MET A 671 -40.72 0.81 -35.42
C MET A 671 -41.64 -0.36 -35.75
N LYS A 672 -42.79 -0.06 -36.34
CA LYS A 672 -43.58 -1.04 -37.12
C LYS A 672 -43.01 -1.09 -38.54
N PHE A 673 -42.52 -2.26 -38.93
CA PHE A 673 -41.93 -2.55 -40.23
C PHE A 673 -42.87 -3.46 -41.04
N GLU A 674 -43.65 -2.85 -41.94
CA GLU A 674 -44.61 -3.55 -42.80
C GLU A 674 -43.97 -3.93 -44.13
N TYR A 675 -43.87 -5.23 -44.39
CA TYR A 675 -43.10 -5.76 -45.51
C TYR A 675 -43.96 -6.39 -46.60
N ASN A 676 -43.45 -6.38 -47.83
CA ASN A 676 -43.94 -7.17 -48.95
C ASN A 676 -42.76 -7.84 -49.67
N VAL A 677 -42.61 -9.16 -49.53
CA VAL A 677 -41.53 -9.97 -50.10
C VAL A 677 -41.98 -10.82 -51.30
N GLY A 678 -43.15 -10.53 -51.87
CA GLY A 678 -43.65 -11.20 -53.07
C GLY A 678 -42.87 -10.87 -54.36
N SER A 679 -43.41 -11.31 -55.50
CA SER A 679 -42.88 -10.94 -56.83
C SER A 679 -42.95 -9.41 -57.07
N PRO A 680 -41.96 -8.79 -57.73
CA PRO A 680 -40.89 -9.42 -58.51
C PRO A 680 -39.56 -9.62 -57.77
N ASN A 681 -39.29 -8.93 -56.65
CA ASN A 681 -37.93 -8.87 -56.10
C ASN A 681 -37.64 -9.88 -55.00
N GLY A 682 -38.65 -10.42 -54.31
CA GLY A 682 -38.43 -11.43 -53.26
C GLY A 682 -37.93 -10.88 -51.92
N TYR A 683 -37.75 -9.56 -51.77
CA TYR A 683 -37.32 -8.90 -50.53
C TYR A 683 -37.72 -7.41 -50.51
N CYS A 684 -37.75 -6.80 -49.32
CA CYS A 684 -37.85 -5.35 -49.14
C CYS A 684 -37.07 -4.92 -47.89
N GLY A 685 -36.72 -3.63 -47.77
CA GLY A 685 -36.02 -3.16 -46.57
C GLY A 685 -35.73 -1.68 -46.56
N VAL A 686 -35.18 -1.22 -45.43
CA VAL A 686 -34.83 0.18 -45.17
C VAL A 686 -33.38 0.32 -44.73
N ASN A 687 -32.77 1.44 -45.08
CA ASN A 687 -31.41 1.80 -44.74
C ASN A 687 -31.38 2.98 -43.77
N ARG A 688 -30.62 2.85 -42.67
CA ARG A 688 -30.31 3.91 -41.71
C ARG A 688 -28.84 4.28 -41.80
N LYS A 689 -28.58 5.54 -42.19
CA LYS A 689 -27.23 6.10 -42.14
C LYS A 689 -26.85 6.42 -40.70
N LEU A 690 -25.65 6.04 -40.29
CA LEU A 690 -25.07 6.35 -39.00
C LEU A 690 -23.92 7.35 -39.18
N SER A 691 -23.66 8.17 -38.16
CA SER A 691 -22.32 8.74 -37.99
C SER A 691 -21.33 7.58 -37.81
N GLN A 692 -20.08 7.74 -38.26
CA GLN A 692 -19.06 6.69 -38.10
C GLN A 692 -18.93 6.29 -36.62
N ARG A 693 -19.19 5.01 -36.31
CA ARG A 693 -19.14 4.44 -34.95
C ARG A 693 -17.92 3.53 -34.79
N ASN A 694 -17.21 3.67 -33.68
CA ASN A 694 -16.14 2.76 -33.27
C ASN A 694 -16.68 1.83 -32.17
N VAL A 695 -16.96 0.60 -32.56
CA VAL A 695 -17.63 -0.40 -31.73
C VAL A 695 -16.74 -1.61 -31.46
N ALA A 696 -15.43 -1.46 -31.61
CA ALA A 696 -14.45 -2.55 -31.43
C ALA A 696 -14.43 -3.15 -30.01
N GLN A 697 -14.94 -2.40 -29.02
CA GLN A 697 -15.08 -2.86 -27.62
C GLN A 697 -16.32 -3.72 -27.36
N TYR A 698 -17.26 -3.80 -28.32
CA TYR A 698 -18.49 -4.57 -28.20
C TYR A 698 -18.37 -5.95 -28.85
N LYS A 699 -19.22 -6.90 -28.44
CA LYS A 699 -19.26 -8.27 -28.99
C LYS A 699 -20.16 -8.40 -30.21
N GLY A 700 -21.20 -7.58 -30.33
CA GLY A 700 -22.17 -7.68 -31.40
C GLY A 700 -23.30 -6.66 -31.30
N VAL A 701 -24.39 -6.91 -32.03
CA VAL A 701 -25.61 -6.10 -32.02
C VAL A 701 -26.75 -6.86 -31.36
N SER A 702 -27.49 -6.20 -30.46
CA SER A 702 -28.73 -6.70 -29.88
C SER A 702 -29.92 -5.98 -30.51
N ILE A 703 -31.03 -6.69 -30.69
CA ILE A 703 -32.29 -6.16 -31.23
C ILE A 703 -33.49 -6.81 -30.54
N ASN A 704 -34.48 -6.01 -30.14
CA ASN A 704 -35.79 -6.52 -29.74
C ASN A 704 -36.69 -6.64 -30.98
N LEU A 705 -37.05 -7.86 -31.35
CA LEU A 705 -37.85 -8.16 -32.52
C LEU A 705 -39.15 -8.86 -32.11
N THR A 706 -40.30 -8.25 -32.41
CA THR A 706 -41.59 -8.93 -32.37
C THR A 706 -41.87 -9.56 -33.73
N GLY A 707 -41.84 -10.89 -33.78
CA GLY A 707 -42.11 -11.65 -34.98
C GLY A 707 -43.59 -11.87 -35.25
N ASP A 708 -43.94 -12.12 -36.51
CA ASP A 708 -45.30 -12.46 -36.96
C ASP A 708 -45.48 -13.96 -37.28
N ASN A 709 -44.47 -14.79 -36.97
CA ASN A 709 -44.45 -16.22 -37.25
C ASN A 709 -44.63 -16.58 -38.74
N SER A 710 -44.32 -15.67 -39.67
CA SER A 710 -44.45 -15.90 -41.10
C SER A 710 -43.49 -16.97 -41.64
N GLY A 711 -42.37 -17.20 -40.97
CA GLY A 711 -41.27 -18.02 -41.47
C GLY A 711 -40.38 -17.31 -42.49
N ASN A 712 -40.68 -16.05 -42.83
CA ASN A 712 -39.81 -15.22 -43.66
C ASN A 712 -38.53 -14.86 -42.91
N SER A 713 -37.54 -14.35 -43.63
CA SER A 713 -36.33 -13.85 -42.99
C SER A 713 -36.46 -12.40 -42.54
N PHE A 714 -35.77 -12.09 -41.45
CA PHE A 714 -35.39 -10.75 -41.04
C PHE A 714 -33.87 -10.67 -41.12
N THR A 715 -33.33 -9.68 -41.84
CA THR A 715 -31.90 -9.51 -42.03
C THR A 715 -31.46 -8.19 -41.45
N LEU A 716 -30.49 -8.25 -40.52
CA LEU A 716 -29.73 -7.09 -40.09
C LEU A 716 -28.46 -7.00 -40.93
N GLN A 717 -28.27 -5.89 -41.62
CA GLN A 717 -27.09 -5.62 -42.43
C GLN A 717 -26.35 -4.39 -41.91
N LEU A 718 -25.03 -4.50 -41.79
CA LEU A 718 -24.11 -3.42 -41.44
C LEU A 718 -23.26 -3.04 -42.63
N LYS A 719 -22.88 -1.76 -42.70
CA LYS A 719 -21.93 -1.23 -43.68
C LYS A 719 -20.78 -0.53 -42.97
N ASP A 720 -19.55 -0.86 -43.34
CA ASP A 720 -18.36 -0.16 -42.85
C ASP A 720 -18.02 1.08 -43.71
N LYS A 721 -17.09 1.93 -43.26
CA LYS A 721 -16.66 3.12 -44.01
C LYS A 721 -16.02 2.80 -45.37
N ASN A 722 -15.56 1.56 -45.57
CA ASN A 722 -14.84 1.11 -46.75
C ASN A 722 -15.79 0.61 -47.84
N ASP A 723 -17.10 0.82 -47.67
CA ASP A 723 -18.16 0.41 -48.59
C ASP A 723 -18.39 -1.12 -48.62
N ASN A 724 -17.96 -1.84 -47.58
CA ASN A 724 -18.24 -3.27 -47.42
C ASN A 724 -19.51 -3.49 -46.58
N TYR A 725 -20.28 -4.48 -47.00
CA TYR A 725 -21.53 -4.91 -46.40
C TYR A 725 -21.37 -6.26 -45.72
N PHE A 726 -22.05 -6.43 -44.60
CA PHE A 726 -22.10 -7.67 -43.84
C PHE A 726 -23.49 -7.87 -43.27
N GLU A 727 -24.04 -9.07 -43.37
CA GLU A 727 -25.42 -9.35 -42.99
C GLU A 727 -25.54 -10.64 -42.17
N LYS A 728 -26.55 -10.64 -41.30
CA LYS A 728 -27.04 -11.83 -40.62
C LYS A 728 -28.52 -11.99 -40.87
N GLU A 729 -28.89 -13.14 -41.40
CA GLU A 729 -30.27 -13.53 -41.61
C GLU A 729 -30.82 -14.31 -40.41
N ILE A 730 -32.05 -13.99 -39.99
CA ILE A 730 -32.80 -14.62 -38.92
C ILE A 730 -34.14 -15.10 -39.47
N THR A 731 -34.49 -16.37 -39.31
CA THR A 731 -35.83 -16.87 -39.65
C THR A 731 -36.85 -16.47 -38.59
N VAL A 732 -37.93 -15.79 -38.98
CA VAL A 732 -38.98 -15.32 -38.08
C VAL A 732 -40.11 -16.35 -37.96
N ASN A 733 -39.84 -17.43 -37.22
CA ASN A 733 -40.78 -18.53 -36.95
C ASN A 733 -41.36 -18.48 -35.51
N PHE A 734 -41.52 -17.26 -34.99
CA PHE A 734 -42.04 -17.01 -33.65
C PHE A 734 -42.98 -15.81 -33.67
N SER A 735 -43.91 -15.80 -32.71
CA SER A 735 -44.80 -14.68 -32.42
C SER A 735 -44.48 -14.09 -31.05
N GLY A 736 -44.59 -12.76 -30.91
CA GLY A 736 -44.22 -12.06 -29.68
C GLY A 736 -42.79 -11.54 -29.70
N GLU A 737 -42.45 -10.70 -28.73
CA GLU A 737 -41.15 -10.04 -28.62
C GLU A 737 -40.05 -11.03 -28.24
N LYS A 738 -38.90 -10.91 -28.90
CA LYS A 738 -37.69 -11.65 -28.60
C LYS A 738 -36.47 -10.75 -28.74
N THR A 739 -35.62 -10.73 -27.72
CA THR A 739 -34.28 -10.15 -27.82
C THR A 739 -33.37 -11.10 -28.56
N ILE A 740 -32.68 -10.60 -29.58
CA ILE A 740 -31.77 -11.37 -30.42
C ILE A 740 -30.40 -10.68 -30.38
N GLU A 741 -29.41 -11.37 -29.81
CA GLU A 741 -28.01 -10.95 -29.81
C GLU A 741 -27.29 -11.60 -30.98
N ILE A 742 -26.67 -10.78 -31.82
CA ILE A 742 -25.92 -11.19 -33.01
C ILE A 742 -24.45 -10.80 -32.81
N PRO A 743 -23.56 -11.76 -32.50
CA PRO A 743 -22.13 -11.50 -32.43
C PRO A 743 -21.58 -10.94 -33.75
N PHE A 744 -20.58 -10.05 -33.70
CA PHE A 744 -19.96 -9.49 -34.90
C PHE A 744 -19.36 -10.55 -35.83
N GLU A 745 -18.90 -11.66 -35.26
CA GLU A 745 -18.38 -12.82 -36.01
C GLU A 745 -19.46 -13.58 -36.81
N GLU A 746 -20.75 -13.39 -36.50
CA GLU A 746 -21.85 -14.01 -37.24
C GLU A 746 -22.28 -13.20 -38.47
N PHE A 747 -21.81 -11.97 -38.62
CA PHE A 747 -22.07 -11.16 -39.81
C PHE A 747 -21.19 -11.60 -40.97
N ALA A 748 -21.82 -12.00 -42.09
CA ALA A 748 -21.13 -12.50 -43.27
C ALA A 748 -21.29 -11.53 -44.45
N ALA A 749 -20.29 -11.45 -45.32
CA ALA A 749 -20.42 -10.68 -46.56
C ALA A 749 -21.57 -11.25 -47.42
N PRO A 750 -22.46 -10.39 -47.96
CA PRO A 750 -23.58 -10.85 -48.77
C PRO A 750 -23.08 -11.48 -50.08
N SER A 751 -23.85 -12.43 -50.61
CA SER A 751 -23.47 -13.21 -51.80
C SER A 751 -23.23 -12.40 -53.08
N TRP A 752 -23.78 -11.19 -53.16
CA TRP A 752 -23.62 -10.27 -54.30
C TRP A 752 -22.38 -9.36 -54.19
N GLN A 753 -21.72 -9.30 -53.03
CA GLN A 753 -20.50 -8.50 -52.84
C GLN A 753 -19.28 -9.23 -53.40
N SER A 754 -18.52 -8.58 -54.29
CA SER A 754 -17.31 -9.15 -54.88
C SER A 754 -16.08 -8.93 -53.99
N GLY A 755 -15.58 -9.99 -53.36
CA GLY A 755 -14.34 -9.99 -52.58
C GLY A 755 -14.55 -10.39 -51.12
N SER A 756 -13.57 -11.11 -50.55
CA SER A 756 -13.56 -11.44 -49.11
C SER A 756 -13.15 -10.20 -48.32
N ALA A 757 -14.01 -9.72 -47.44
CA ALA A 757 -13.73 -8.63 -46.49
C ALA A 757 -14.06 -9.10 -45.07
N THR A 758 -13.46 -8.47 -44.06
CA THR A 758 -13.77 -8.68 -42.63
C THR A 758 -14.44 -7.43 -42.11
N LEU A 759 -15.49 -7.57 -41.28
CA LEU A 759 -16.22 -6.43 -40.72
C LEU A 759 -15.29 -5.52 -39.91
N ASP A 760 -15.11 -4.28 -40.35
CA ASP A 760 -14.35 -3.26 -39.62
C ASP A 760 -15.22 -2.62 -38.53
N THR A 761 -15.17 -3.20 -37.32
CA THR A 761 -15.91 -2.72 -36.15
C THR A 761 -15.42 -1.37 -35.64
N THR A 762 -14.32 -0.80 -36.16
CA THR A 762 -13.87 0.54 -35.76
C THR A 762 -14.57 1.66 -36.53
N SER A 763 -15.36 1.33 -37.56
CA SER A 763 -15.91 2.34 -38.48
C SER A 763 -17.22 1.95 -39.17
N ILE A 764 -18.22 1.54 -38.39
CA ILE A 764 -19.57 1.27 -38.91
C ILE A 764 -20.28 2.57 -39.27
N VAL A 765 -20.89 2.64 -40.46
CA VAL A 765 -21.54 3.86 -41.00
C VAL A 765 -22.99 3.66 -41.44
N GLN A 766 -23.52 2.43 -41.45
CA GLN A 766 -24.92 2.15 -41.78
C GLN A 766 -25.40 0.90 -41.04
N ALA A 767 -26.68 0.91 -40.65
CA ALA A 767 -27.43 -0.28 -40.27
C ALA A 767 -28.67 -0.38 -41.17
N SER A 768 -29.11 -1.57 -41.51
CA SER A 768 -30.21 -1.76 -42.46
C SER A 768 -31.03 -2.99 -42.08
N PHE A 769 -32.34 -2.89 -42.25
CA PHE A 769 -33.30 -3.93 -41.92
C PHE A 769 -34.00 -4.39 -43.18
N TYR A 770 -33.97 -5.69 -43.43
CA TYR A 770 -34.63 -6.30 -44.58
C TYR A 770 -35.54 -7.45 -44.16
N ALA A 771 -36.62 -7.66 -44.93
CA ALA A 771 -37.36 -8.90 -44.94
C ALA A 771 -37.14 -9.63 -46.26
N GLY A 772 -36.91 -10.93 -46.20
CA GLY A 772 -36.69 -11.80 -47.37
C GLY A 772 -37.72 -12.92 -47.45
N ASN A 773 -38.02 -13.35 -48.67
CA ASN A 773 -38.97 -14.43 -48.94
C ASN A 773 -38.36 -15.78 -48.58
N GLY A 774 -38.91 -16.42 -47.55
CA GLY A 774 -38.52 -17.75 -47.09
C GLY A 774 -39.60 -18.51 -46.32
N GLY A 775 -40.77 -17.87 -46.14
CA GLY A 775 -41.86 -18.33 -45.29
C GLY A 775 -43.15 -18.59 -46.04
N ASN A 776 -44.26 -18.50 -45.30
CA ASN A 776 -45.59 -18.92 -45.75
C ASN A 776 -46.47 -17.76 -46.27
N THR A 777 -46.00 -16.51 -46.20
CA THR A 777 -46.76 -15.32 -46.62
C THR A 777 -45.87 -14.32 -47.36
N ASP A 778 -46.43 -13.63 -48.35
CA ASP A 778 -45.73 -12.57 -49.09
C ASP A 778 -45.73 -11.22 -48.35
N THR A 779 -46.63 -11.02 -47.37
CA THR A 779 -46.76 -9.77 -46.61
C THR A 779 -46.88 -10.05 -45.13
N GLY A 780 -46.44 -9.11 -44.30
CA GLY A 780 -46.50 -9.22 -42.85
C GLY A 780 -45.96 -7.99 -42.13
N THR A 781 -45.68 -8.12 -40.84
CA THR A 781 -45.27 -6.99 -39.99
C THR A 781 -44.31 -7.45 -38.91
N TYR A 782 -43.16 -6.79 -38.82
CA TYR A 782 -42.26 -6.90 -37.68
C TYR A 782 -42.37 -5.65 -36.82
N ILE A 783 -42.27 -5.79 -35.49
CA ILE A 783 -42.00 -4.64 -34.61
C ILE A 783 -40.54 -4.71 -34.19
N ILE A 784 -39.78 -3.68 -34.49
CA ILE A 784 -38.35 -3.57 -34.20
C ILE A 784 -38.17 -2.51 -33.12
N ASP A 785 -37.46 -2.86 -32.07
CA ASP A 785 -37.19 -1.98 -30.94
C ASP A 785 -35.77 -2.18 -30.40
N ASP A 786 -35.27 -1.19 -29.64
CA ASP A 786 -33.99 -1.19 -28.92
C ASP A 786 -32.83 -1.89 -29.65
N VAL A 787 -32.29 -1.24 -30.68
CA VAL A 787 -31.16 -1.76 -31.45
C VAL A 787 -29.85 -1.11 -30.98
N TYR A 788 -28.94 -1.89 -30.40
CA TYR A 788 -27.72 -1.37 -29.76
C TYR A 788 -26.53 -2.33 -29.85
N PHE A 789 -25.31 -1.82 -29.64
CA PHE A 789 -24.10 -2.65 -29.53
C PHE A 789 -23.93 -3.16 -28.09
N TYR A 790 -23.72 -4.47 -27.89
CA TYR A 790 -23.61 -5.09 -26.55
C TYR A 790 -22.19 -5.54 -26.21
N GLY A 791 -21.75 -5.36 -24.95
CA GLY A 791 -20.40 -5.71 -24.45
C GLY A 791 -20.29 -7.11 -23.86
N GLU A 792 -19.19 -7.41 -23.14
CA GLU A 792 -19.16 -8.58 -22.24
C GLU A 792 -20.20 -8.39 -21.14
N LYS A 793 -21.08 -9.38 -20.97
CA LYS A 793 -21.95 -9.41 -19.79
C LYS A 793 -21.05 -9.55 -18.57
N GLN A 794 -21.05 -8.56 -17.66
CA GLN A 794 -20.69 -8.87 -16.28
C GLN A 794 -21.60 -10.03 -15.86
N GLU A 795 -21.03 -11.11 -15.36
CA GLU A 795 -21.84 -12.17 -14.77
C GLU A 795 -22.69 -11.54 -13.67
N ALA A 796 -24.00 -11.43 -13.93
CA ALA A 796 -24.93 -10.99 -12.91
C ALA A 796 -24.78 -11.96 -11.73
N GLU A 797 -24.47 -11.41 -10.56
CA GLU A 797 -24.36 -12.19 -9.33
C GLU A 797 -25.61 -13.09 -9.19
N GLY A 798 -25.43 -14.39 -8.99
CA GLY A 798 -26.56 -15.33 -8.90
C GLY A 798 -27.43 -15.06 -7.67
N ALA A 799 -28.61 -15.68 -7.63
CA ALA A 799 -29.44 -15.62 -6.43
C ALA A 799 -28.72 -16.29 -5.25
N HIS A 800 -28.64 -15.60 -4.11
CA HIS A 800 -27.89 -16.07 -2.94
C HIS A 800 -28.47 -15.55 -1.63
N LEU A 801 -28.11 -16.20 -0.52
CA LEU A 801 -28.45 -15.79 0.84
C LEU A 801 -27.44 -14.76 1.34
N ILE A 802 -27.95 -13.67 1.92
CA ILE A 802 -27.12 -12.62 2.53
C ILE A 802 -26.58 -13.12 3.88
N ASP A 803 -27.50 -13.58 4.73
CA ASP A 803 -27.17 -14.20 6.00
C ASP A 803 -27.13 -15.71 5.80
N LYS A 804 -26.01 -16.35 6.14
CA LYS A 804 -25.85 -17.81 6.02
C LYS A 804 -26.04 -18.56 7.33
N THR A 805 -26.34 -17.86 8.43
CA THR A 805 -26.53 -18.49 9.75
C THR A 805 -27.57 -17.75 10.61
N GLY A 806 -28.31 -18.47 11.45
CA GLY A 806 -29.21 -17.91 12.47
C GLY A 806 -29.30 -18.79 13.72
N THR A 807 -29.74 -18.23 14.84
CA THR A 807 -29.91 -18.96 16.12
C THR A 807 -31.22 -18.56 16.80
N PHE A 808 -32.00 -19.49 17.34
CA PHE A 808 -33.17 -19.18 18.15
C PHE A 808 -33.43 -20.23 19.25
N ASP A 809 -34.17 -19.83 20.30
CA ASP A 809 -34.53 -20.67 21.44
C ASP A 809 -35.85 -21.43 21.22
N GLY A 810 -35.79 -22.75 21.08
CA GLY A 810 -36.92 -23.67 20.95
C GLY A 810 -37.84 -23.77 22.17
N SER A 811 -37.45 -23.25 23.34
CA SER A 811 -38.34 -23.09 24.50
C SER A 811 -39.18 -21.81 24.46
N ALA A 812 -38.77 -20.83 23.65
CA ALA A 812 -39.48 -19.59 23.36
C ALA A 812 -39.51 -19.35 21.84
N PRO A 813 -40.19 -20.23 21.06
CA PRO A 813 -40.01 -20.29 19.63
C PRO A 813 -40.52 -19.02 18.94
N ALA A 814 -39.66 -18.43 18.12
CA ALA A 814 -39.93 -17.24 17.31
C ALA A 814 -39.76 -17.57 15.82
N THR A 815 -40.35 -16.73 14.96
CA THR A 815 -40.13 -16.79 13.51
C THR A 815 -38.67 -16.49 13.17
N VAL A 816 -38.06 -17.27 12.30
CA VAL A 816 -36.67 -17.06 11.86
C VAL A 816 -36.67 -16.48 10.45
N LEU A 817 -36.09 -15.29 10.29
CA LEU A 817 -36.05 -14.58 9.02
C LEU A 817 -34.72 -14.85 8.29
N THR A 818 -34.80 -15.14 7.00
CA THR A 818 -33.66 -15.25 6.09
C THR A 818 -33.84 -14.23 4.97
N LYS A 819 -32.75 -13.60 4.55
CA LYS A 819 -32.74 -12.57 3.50
C LYS A 819 -31.98 -13.09 2.28
N LEU A 820 -32.49 -12.79 1.09
CA LEU A 820 -31.96 -13.26 -0.19
C LEU A 820 -31.76 -12.11 -1.19
N VAL A 821 -30.75 -12.24 -2.03
CA VAL A 821 -30.66 -11.54 -3.32
C VAL A 821 -31.21 -12.50 -4.37
N LEU A 822 -32.19 -12.07 -5.17
CA LEU A 822 -32.87 -12.96 -6.13
C LEU A 822 -32.47 -12.73 -7.59
N ASN A 823 -32.02 -11.53 -7.98
CA ASN A 823 -31.49 -11.22 -9.32
C ASN A 823 -32.27 -11.84 -10.50
N GLY A 824 -33.61 -11.73 -10.45
CA GLY A 824 -34.51 -12.25 -11.49
C GLY A 824 -34.86 -13.73 -11.39
N GLN A 825 -34.26 -14.47 -10.45
CA GLN A 825 -34.59 -15.86 -10.14
C GLN A 825 -35.69 -15.97 -9.08
N ALA A 826 -36.43 -17.07 -9.10
CA ALA A 826 -37.39 -17.44 -8.09
C ALA A 826 -36.87 -18.59 -7.22
N ILE A 827 -37.31 -18.66 -5.96
CA ILE A 827 -37.07 -19.84 -5.12
C ILE A 827 -37.90 -21.00 -5.68
N SER A 828 -37.24 -22.06 -6.15
CA SER A 828 -37.89 -23.25 -6.68
C SER A 828 -38.32 -24.22 -5.57
N LYS A 829 -37.54 -24.33 -4.48
CA LYS A 829 -37.90 -25.07 -3.26
C LYS A 829 -36.94 -24.74 -2.11
N ILE A 830 -37.34 -25.06 -0.88
CA ILE A 830 -36.47 -25.02 0.29
C ILE A 830 -36.43 -26.40 0.91
N THR A 831 -35.25 -26.86 1.34
CA THR A 831 -35.07 -28.18 1.94
C THR A 831 -34.32 -28.10 3.26
N CYS A 832 -34.74 -28.86 4.28
CA CYS A 832 -33.99 -29.01 5.53
C CYS A 832 -33.69 -30.50 5.77
N GLY A 833 -32.42 -30.86 5.99
CA GLY A 833 -32.02 -32.26 6.17
C GLY A 833 -32.39 -33.18 5.00
N GLY A 834 -32.38 -32.65 3.77
CA GLY A 834 -32.73 -33.37 2.53
C GLY A 834 -34.23 -33.52 2.25
N LYS A 835 -35.11 -33.01 3.12
CA LYS A 835 -36.57 -33.00 2.89
C LYS A 835 -37.04 -31.64 2.39
N THR A 836 -37.90 -31.61 1.38
CA THR A 836 -38.56 -30.38 0.92
C THR A 836 -39.54 -29.88 1.97
N LEU A 837 -39.42 -28.61 2.33
CA LEU A 837 -40.31 -27.92 3.28
C LEU A 837 -41.61 -27.51 2.57
N ASP A 838 -42.72 -27.48 3.32
CA ASP A 838 -44.03 -27.09 2.80
C ASP A 838 -44.21 -25.56 2.85
N SER A 839 -44.41 -24.94 1.69
CA SER A 839 -44.54 -23.48 1.53
C SER A 839 -45.83 -22.89 2.10
N SER A 840 -46.76 -23.71 2.61
CA SER A 840 -48.01 -23.27 3.24
C SER A 840 -47.97 -23.35 4.77
N THR A 841 -47.00 -24.07 5.35
CA THR A 841 -46.94 -24.35 6.79
C THR A 841 -45.56 -24.17 7.40
N ASP A 842 -44.49 -24.61 6.73
CA ASP A 842 -43.13 -24.62 7.28
C ASP A 842 -42.41 -23.28 7.09
N TYR A 843 -42.69 -22.60 5.99
CA TYR A 843 -42.16 -21.28 5.73
C TYR A 843 -43.19 -20.42 4.99
N SER A 844 -43.01 -19.12 5.09
CA SER A 844 -43.69 -18.13 4.28
C SER A 844 -42.64 -17.24 3.63
N TRP A 845 -42.90 -16.73 2.43
CA TRP A 845 -42.00 -15.79 1.79
C TRP A 845 -42.73 -14.53 1.37
N ASN A 846 -42.00 -13.42 1.30
CA ASN A 846 -42.44 -12.20 0.66
C ASN A 846 -41.27 -11.59 -0.09
N GLY A 847 -41.24 -11.75 -1.41
CA GLY A 847 -40.12 -11.28 -2.24
C GLY A 847 -38.78 -11.91 -1.83
N SER A 848 -37.82 -11.06 -1.46
CA SER A 848 -36.43 -11.41 -1.09
C SER A 848 -36.26 -11.87 0.37
N GLN A 849 -37.35 -12.24 1.05
CA GLN A 849 -37.32 -12.73 2.43
C GLN A 849 -38.09 -14.01 2.59
N VAL A 850 -37.49 -14.95 3.33
CA VAL A 850 -38.18 -16.18 3.76
C VAL A 850 -38.20 -16.24 5.28
N THR A 851 -39.41 -16.31 5.81
CA THR A 851 -39.69 -16.56 7.21
C THR A 851 -39.93 -18.04 7.40
N LEU A 852 -39.07 -18.69 8.18
CA LEU A 852 -39.29 -20.04 8.67
C LEU A 852 -40.29 -19.95 9.82
N ASN A 853 -41.46 -20.56 9.64
CA ASN A 853 -42.59 -20.38 10.52
C ASN A 853 -42.37 -21.14 11.84
N THR A 854 -42.92 -20.60 12.92
CA THR A 854 -42.82 -21.16 14.27
C THR A 854 -43.14 -22.66 14.37
N PRO A 855 -44.18 -23.21 13.70
CA PRO A 855 -44.47 -24.65 13.78
C PRO A 855 -43.34 -25.53 13.24
N PHE A 856 -42.66 -25.10 12.17
CA PHE A 856 -41.51 -25.81 11.62
C PHE A 856 -40.30 -25.66 12.53
N THR A 857 -39.99 -24.43 12.95
CA THR A 857 -38.82 -24.19 13.79
C THR A 857 -38.95 -24.86 15.16
N GLN A 858 -40.16 -24.93 15.75
CA GLN A 858 -40.44 -25.63 17.01
C GLN A 858 -40.34 -27.15 16.90
N ALA A 859 -40.53 -27.73 15.72
CA ALA A 859 -40.38 -29.17 15.49
C ALA A 859 -38.91 -29.60 15.33
N LEU A 860 -37.98 -28.65 15.17
CA LEU A 860 -36.55 -28.93 15.08
C LEU A 860 -35.96 -29.25 16.45
N ALA A 861 -35.17 -30.31 16.51
CA ALA A 861 -34.45 -30.68 17.73
C ALA A 861 -33.32 -29.68 18.05
N ASN A 862 -32.93 -29.59 19.32
CA ASN A 862 -31.77 -28.80 19.77
C ASN A 862 -30.52 -29.14 18.94
N GLY A 863 -29.85 -28.14 18.36
CA GLY A 863 -28.70 -28.33 17.46
C GLY A 863 -28.76 -27.55 16.16
N LYS A 864 -27.78 -27.76 15.27
CA LYS A 864 -27.66 -27.09 13.96
C LYS A 864 -28.42 -27.85 12.88
N HIS A 865 -29.12 -27.10 12.03
CA HIS A 865 -29.88 -27.60 10.88
C HIS A 865 -29.53 -26.78 9.64
N GLU A 866 -29.25 -27.44 8.52
CA GLU A 866 -28.98 -26.79 7.24
C GLU A 866 -30.26 -26.68 6.42
N ILE A 867 -30.61 -25.45 6.05
CA ILE A 867 -31.77 -25.08 5.25
C ILE A 867 -31.26 -24.59 3.90
N VAL A 868 -31.47 -25.39 2.87
CA VAL A 868 -30.97 -25.16 1.52
C VAL A 868 -32.07 -24.57 0.65
N TYR A 869 -31.78 -23.43 0.05
CA TYR A 869 -32.62 -22.71 -0.89
C TYR A 869 -32.21 -23.10 -2.29
N HIS A 870 -33.17 -23.52 -3.10
CA HIS A 870 -32.98 -23.87 -4.50
C HIS A 870 -33.62 -22.79 -5.34
N PHE A 871 -32.93 -22.32 -6.38
CA PHE A 871 -33.39 -21.25 -7.26
C PHE A 871 -33.85 -21.78 -8.63
N SER A 872 -34.49 -20.95 -9.43
CA SER A 872 -35.07 -21.32 -10.74
C SER A 872 -34.03 -21.57 -11.83
N ASP A 873 -32.81 -21.06 -11.68
CA ASP A 873 -31.66 -21.33 -12.56
C ASP A 873 -30.89 -22.61 -12.17
N SER A 874 -31.40 -23.38 -11.22
CA SER A 874 -30.79 -24.60 -10.66
C SER A 874 -29.59 -24.36 -9.73
N THR A 875 -29.29 -23.12 -9.36
CA THR A 875 -28.32 -22.81 -8.31
C THR A 875 -28.93 -23.03 -6.91
N THR A 876 -28.09 -23.14 -5.89
CA THR A 876 -28.52 -23.32 -4.50
C THR A 876 -27.67 -22.51 -3.54
N ASP A 877 -28.26 -22.06 -2.43
CA ASP A 877 -27.52 -21.48 -1.30
C ASP A 877 -28.04 -22.01 0.04
N THR A 878 -27.21 -22.02 1.08
CA THR A 878 -27.50 -22.70 2.35
C THR A 878 -27.45 -21.76 3.57
N PHE A 879 -28.50 -21.84 4.39
CA PHE A 879 -28.64 -21.19 5.68
C PHE A 879 -28.50 -22.20 6.83
N THR A 880 -27.63 -21.94 7.79
CA THR A 880 -27.46 -22.79 8.98
C THR A 880 -28.23 -22.25 10.17
N LEU A 881 -29.31 -22.93 10.58
CA LEU A 881 -30.13 -22.57 11.74
C LEU A 881 -29.73 -23.38 12.98
N THR A 882 -29.36 -22.71 14.08
CA THR A 882 -29.06 -23.33 15.37
C THR A 882 -30.24 -23.18 16.34
N VAL A 883 -30.80 -24.28 16.82
CA VAL A 883 -31.88 -24.30 17.83
C VAL A 883 -31.27 -24.58 19.20
N ILE A 884 -31.60 -23.77 20.21
CA ILE A 884 -31.22 -23.94 21.64
C ILE A 884 -32.47 -24.15 22.52
N ASN A 885 -32.45 -24.80 23.68
CA ASN A 885 -33.63 -24.95 24.56
C ASN A 885 -33.29 -24.63 26.02
N SER A 886 -33.84 -23.52 26.54
CA SER A 886 -33.48 -22.96 27.85
C SER A 886 -34.22 -23.57 29.05
N ALA A 887 -35.15 -24.52 28.87
CA ALA A 887 -36.04 -24.99 29.94
C ALA A 887 -35.58 -26.25 30.73
N VAL A 888 -34.37 -26.78 30.50
CA VAL A 888 -33.86 -27.96 31.23
C VAL A 888 -32.75 -27.56 32.18
N THR A 889 -33.07 -27.50 33.48
CA THR A 889 -32.12 -27.21 34.56
C THR A 889 -31.31 -28.46 34.92
N ASP A 890 -30.17 -28.62 34.23
CA ASP A 890 -28.96 -29.08 34.90
C ASP A 890 -28.13 -27.84 35.23
N ASP A 891 -27.30 -27.86 36.29
CA ASP A 891 -26.29 -26.82 36.47
C ASP A 891 -25.23 -26.99 35.36
N ILE A 892 -25.55 -26.32 34.26
CA ILE A 892 -24.82 -26.26 33.01
C ILE A 892 -23.80 -25.12 33.00
N THR A 893 -23.68 -24.38 34.11
CA THR A 893 -22.73 -23.28 34.20
C THR A 893 -21.31 -23.84 34.20
N VAL A 894 -20.50 -23.31 33.29
CA VAL A 894 -19.08 -23.65 33.19
C VAL A 894 -18.31 -22.35 33.30
N ASP A 895 -17.50 -22.24 34.36
CA ASP A 895 -16.72 -21.02 34.61
C ASP A 895 -15.75 -20.76 33.45
N SER A 896 -15.42 -19.50 33.20
CA SER A 896 -14.49 -19.12 32.13
C SER A 896 -13.11 -19.75 32.36
N VAL A 897 -12.42 -20.07 31.26
CA VAL A 897 -11.10 -20.72 31.34
C VAL A 897 -10.07 -19.75 31.90
N THR A 898 -9.32 -20.19 32.90
CA THR A 898 -8.24 -19.40 33.51
C THR A 898 -6.87 -19.95 33.15
N GLY A 899 -5.84 -19.10 33.22
CA GLY A 899 -4.46 -19.50 32.91
C GLY A 899 -4.23 -19.88 31.44
N PHE A 900 -5.09 -19.42 30.53
CA PHE A 900 -4.93 -19.68 29.09
C PHE A 900 -3.69 -18.96 28.56
N THR A 901 -2.66 -19.72 28.26
CA THR A 901 -1.33 -19.22 27.92
C THR A 901 -0.73 -20.02 26.76
N SER A 902 0.18 -19.40 26.02
CA SER A 902 1.06 -20.10 25.07
C SER A 902 2.26 -20.62 25.85
N THR A 903 2.54 -21.92 25.76
CA THR A 903 3.61 -22.56 26.53
C THR A 903 4.79 -22.99 25.67
N ASN A 904 4.58 -23.18 24.38
CA ASN A 904 5.66 -23.44 23.42
C ASN A 904 5.22 -23.01 22.02
N ALA A 905 6.08 -22.35 21.24
CA ALA A 905 5.78 -21.96 19.88
C ALA A 905 6.90 -22.42 18.94
N THR A 906 6.54 -22.94 17.78
CA THR A 906 7.42 -23.20 16.64
C THR A 906 7.01 -22.30 15.48
N ASP A 907 7.74 -22.35 14.38
CA ASP A 907 7.46 -21.58 13.17
C ASP A 907 6.14 -21.91 12.47
N SER A 908 5.60 -23.08 12.77
CA SER A 908 4.43 -23.64 12.10
C SER A 908 3.42 -24.17 13.10
N SER A 909 3.67 -24.01 14.40
CA SER A 909 2.76 -24.46 15.44
C SER A 909 2.84 -23.66 16.73
N ILE A 910 1.75 -23.63 17.50
CA ILE A 910 1.70 -23.02 18.84
C ILE A 910 1.02 -24.00 19.79
N THR A 911 1.68 -24.32 20.89
CA THR A 911 1.14 -25.14 21.98
C THR A 911 0.55 -24.23 23.05
N LEU A 912 -0.75 -24.37 23.24
CA LEU A 912 -1.58 -23.63 24.17
C LEU A 912 -1.85 -24.51 25.39
N ALA A 913 -1.87 -23.93 26.58
CA ALA A 913 -2.21 -24.62 27.83
C ALA A 913 -3.11 -23.75 28.71
N TRP A 914 -3.86 -24.38 29.60
CA TRP A 914 -4.78 -23.71 30.51
C TRP A 914 -4.96 -24.47 31.82
N ASN A 915 -5.55 -23.82 32.82
CA ASN A 915 -5.86 -24.48 34.09
C ASN A 915 -7.07 -25.41 33.93
N LYS A 916 -7.04 -26.55 34.62
CA LYS A 916 -8.20 -27.46 34.66
C LYS A 916 -9.35 -26.80 35.42
N ASN A 917 -10.46 -26.60 34.74
CA ASN A 917 -11.75 -26.22 35.31
C ASN A 917 -12.46 -27.48 35.86
N SER A 918 -12.87 -27.43 37.13
CA SER A 918 -13.52 -28.54 37.84
C SER A 918 -15.01 -28.73 37.46
N LYS A 919 -15.65 -27.73 36.85
CA LYS A 919 -17.03 -27.79 36.36
C LYS A 919 -17.13 -28.19 34.89
N ALA A 920 -16.00 -28.29 34.18
CA ALA A 920 -15.95 -28.58 32.75
C ALA A 920 -15.69 -30.06 32.46
N ASP A 921 -16.38 -30.61 31.47
CA ASP A 921 -16.11 -31.94 30.91
C ASP A 921 -15.08 -31.88 29.78
N GLY A 922 -14.87 -30.71 29.18
CA GLY A 922 -13.77 -30.47 28.26
C GLY A 922 -13.68 -29.02 27.80
N TYR A 923 -12.92 -28.76 26.75
CA TYR A 923 -12.65 -27.42 26.24
C TYR A 923 -12.65 -27.41 24.72
N THR A 924 -13.05 -26.27 24.16
CA THR A 924 -12.96 -25.99 22.73
C THR A 924 -12.01 -24.83 22.50
N VAL A 925 -11.01 -25.02 21.64
CA VAL A 925 -10.03 -24.00 21.26
C VAL A 925 -10.18 -23.70 19.79
N GLU A 926 -10.21 -22.41 19.47
CA GLU A 926 -10.33 -21.90 18.12
C GLU A 926 -9.21 -20.92 17.79
N ILE A 927 -8.82 -20.87 16.53
CA ILE A 927 -7.86 -19.93 15.96
C ILE A 927 -8.54 -19.02 14.95
N TYR A 928 -8.24 -17.73 14.97
CA TYR A 928 -8.70 -16.78 13.96
C TYR A 928 -7.81 -16.82 12.72
N LYS A 929 -8.35 -17.25 11.58
CA LYS A 929 -7.62 -17.36 10.30
C LYS A 929 -8.60 -17.23 9.14
N GLY A 930 -8.24 -16.41 8.13
CA GLY A 930 -9.05 -16.18 6.93
C GLY A 930 -10.39 -15.46 7.21
N GLY A 931 -10.38 -14.49 8.12
CA GLY A 931 -11.57 -13.70 8.48
C GLY A 931 -12.59 -14.41 9.38
N LYS A 932 -12.30 -15.62 9.89
CA LYS A 932 -13.19 -16.37 10.79
C LYS A 932 -12.45 -17.17 11.86
N TRP A 933 -13.16 -17.55 12.93
CA TRP A 933 -12.68 -18.45 13.99
C TRP A 933 -12.85 -19.92 13.55
N ASN A 934 -11.78 -20.70 13.59
CA ASN A 934 -11.74 -22.11 13.19
C ASN A 934 -11.36 -22.97 14.41
N GLU A 935 -12.15 -24.00 14.71
CA GLU A 935 -11.85 -24.93 15.81
C GLU A 935 -10.59 -25.75 15.50
N ILE A 936 -9.66 -25.79 16.45
CA ILE A 936 -8.39 -26.53 16.36
C ILE A 936 -8.26 -27.63 17.42
N TYR A 937 -9.11 -27.60 18.45
CA TYR A 937 -9.13 -28.63 19.48
C TYR A 937 -10.47 -28.67 20.20
N SER A 938 -10.97 -29.87 20.47
CA SER A 938 -12.12 -30.12 21.34
C SER A 938 -11.89 -31.39 22.15
N GLY A 939 -11.87 -31.29 23.48
CA GLY A 939 -11.62 -32.43 24.37
C GLY A 939 -11.23 -32.07 25.81
N ALA A 940 -10.96 -33.07 26.64
CA ALA A 940 -10.77 -32.91 28.09
C ALA A 940 -9.34 -32.54 28.55
N ASN A 941 -8.34 -32.61 27.66
CA ASN A 941 -6.97 -32.20 28.00
C ASN A 941 -6.89 -30.69 28.25
N THR A 942 -5.89 -30.28 29.03
CA THR A 942 -5.64 -28.89 29.39
C THR A 942 -4.55 -28.23 28.54
N SER A 943 -4.29 -28.78 27.36
CA SER A 943 -3.36 -28.23 26.38
C SER A 943 -3.67 -28.75 24.97
N CYS A 944 -3.38 -27.95 23.95
CA CYS A 944 -3.45 -28.37 22.55
C CYS A 944 -2.40 -27.65 21.70
N THR A 945 -2.01 -28.24 20.56
CA THR A 945 -1.06 -27.62 19.62
C THR A 945 -1.76 -27.29 18.31
N ALA A 946 -1.85 -26.00 18.00
CA ALA A 946 -2.28 -25.49 16.70
C ALA A 946 -1.14 -25.68 15.70
N THR A 947 -1.36 -26.31 14.55
CA THR A 947 -0.31 -26.58 13.53
C THR A 947 -0.69 -25.99 12.17
N GLY A 948 0.24 -25.93 11.21
CA GLY A 948 -0.03 -25.38 9.87
C GLY A 948 -0.19 -23.86 9.87
N LEU A 949 0.50 -23.21 10.80
CA LEU A 949 0.52 -21.77 10.97
C LEU A 949 1.68 -21.17 10.16
N ASN A 950 1.51 -19.93 9.73
CA ASN A 950 2.57 -19.17 9.09
C ASN A 950 3.48 -18.63 10.19
N ALA A 951 4.77 -18.62 9.93
CA ALA A 951 5.73 -18.20 10.93
C ALA A 951 5.72 -16.69 11.19
N SER A 952 6.30 -16.28 12.32
CA SER A 952 6.31 -14.88 12.79
C SER A 952 4.92 -14.23 12.82
N SER A 953 3.85 -15.02 12.74
CA SER A 953 2.50 -14.52 12.58
C SER A 953 1.78 -14.64 13.92
N THR A 954 1.19 -13.53 14.33
CA THR A 954 0.35 -13.50 15.53
C THR A 954 -1.00 -14.07 15.17
N TYR A 955 -1.35 -15.17 15.83
CA TYR A 955 -2.67 -15.77 15.72
C TYR A 955 -3.46 -15.48 16.98
N SER A 956 -4.70 -15.04 16.78
CA SER A 956 -5.63 -14.91 17.88
C SER A 956 -6.27 -16.26 18.13
N PHE A 957 -6.11 -16.76 19.34
CA PHE A 957 -6.80 -17.94 19.84
C PHE A 957 -7.90 -17.53 20.79
N ARG A 958 -8.94 -18.36 20.87
CA ARG A 958 -9.90 -18.28 21.95
C ARG A 958 -10.25 -19.68 22.42
N ILE A 959 -10.41 -19.84 23.72
CA ILE A 959 -10.80 -21.09 24.34
C ILE A 959 -12.07 -20.86 25.15
N ARG A 960 -12.93 -21.86 25.20
CA ARG A 960 -14.01 -21.92 26.19
C ARG A 960 -14.10 -23.33 26.76
N ALA A 961 -14.46 -23.40 28.04
CA ALA A 961 -14.75 -24.68 28.67
C ALA A 961 -16.18 -25.11 28.32
N TYR A 962 -16.41 -26.41 28.24
CA TYR A 962 -17.74 -26.97 28.05
C TYR A 962 -18.03 -28.07 29.07
N LYS A 963 -19.31 -28.30 29.32
CA LYS A 963 -19.85 -29.38 30.14
C LYS A 963 -20.96 -30.06 29.37
N THR A 964 -20.96 -31.39 29.36
CA THR A 964 -21.94 -32.19 28.64
C THR A 964 -22.97 -32.72 29.62
N SER A 965 -24.18 -32.17 29.61
CA SER A 965 -25.30 -32.71 30.38
C SER A 965 -26.45 -33.09 29.46
N GLY A 966 -27.05 -34.26 29.70
CA GLY A 966 -28.15 -34.78 28.85
C GLY A 966 -27.78 -34.98 27.37
N GLY A 967 -26.50 -35.13 27.03
CA GLY A 967 -26.01 -35.23 25.64
C GLY A 967 -25.84 -33.88 24.92
N THR A 968 -26.08 -32.75 25.60
CA THR A 968 -25.85 -31.39 25.08
C THR A 968 -24.62 -30.78 25.75
N MET A 969 -23.75 -30.14 24.96
CA MET A 969 -22.58 -29.42 25.45
C MET A 969 -22.95 -27.95 25.73
N TYR A 970 -22.76 -27.53 26.97
CA TYR A 970 -22.96 -26.18 27.46
C TYR A 970 -21.60 -25.52 27.66
N TYR A 971 -21.46 -24.29 27.18
CA TYR A 971 -20.17 -23.62 27.08
C TYR A 971 -20.11 -22.40 27.99
N GLY A 972 -18.95 -22.19 28.62
CA GLY A 972 -18.62 -20.93 29.27
C GLY A 972 -18.15 -19.86 28.27
N ASP A 973 -17.81 -18.69 28.78
CA ASP A 973 -17.31 -17.59 27.94
C ASP A 973 -15.95 -17.91 27.31
N TYR A 974 -15.70 -17.27 26.16
CA TYR A 974 -14.41 -17.37 25.49
C TYR A 974 -13.35 -16.51 26.18
N THR A 975 -12.26 -17.15 26.58
CA THR A 975 -11.02 -16.50 26.97
C THR A 975 -10.13 -16.38 25.75
N ARG A 976 -9.64 -15.16 25.45
CA ARG A 976 -8.81 -14.90 24.27
C ARG A 976 -7.34 -14.88 24.63
N LEU A 977 -6.51 -15.32 23.70
CA LEU A 977 -5.07 -15.27 23.79
C LEU A 977 -4.52 -15.00 22.38
N ALA A 978 -3.90 -13.86 22.18
CA ALA A 978 -3.03 -13.70 21.03
C ALA A 978 -1.73 -14.46 21.33
N ALA A 979 -1.34 -15.37 20.45
CA ALA A 979 -0.06 -16.05 20.54
C ALA A 979 0.61 -16.03 19.17
N LYS A 980 1.88 -15.66 19.17
CA LYS A 980 2.71 -15.58 17.97
C LYS A 980 3.41 -16.91 17.77
N THR A 981 3.37 -17.44 16.55
CA THR A 981 4.26 -18.56 16.17
C THR A 981 5.69 -18.07 16.35
N ALA A 982 6.62 -18.95 16.69
CA ALA A 982 8.01 -18.56 16.65
C ALA A 982 8.37 -18.07 15.23
N ASP A 983 9.46 -17.32 15.11
CA ASP A 983 9.93 -16.93 13.80
C ASP A 983 10.16 -18.15 12.91
N SER A 984 10.04 -17.93 11.60
CA SER A 984 10.18 -19.01 10.62
C SER A 984 11.44 -19.79 10.92
N SER A 985 11.37 -21.12 11.04
CA SER A 985 12.57 -21.95 11.07
C SER A 985 13.17 -22.08 9.66
N VAL A 986 12.93 -21.05 8.82
CA VAL A 986 13.90 -20.56 7.86
C VAL A 986 15.23 -20.59 8.58
N LEU A 987 15.99 -21.59 8.20
CA LEU A 987 17.39 -21.71 8.52
C LEU A 987 18.00 -20.32 8.54
N ASP A 988 18.60 -19.94 9.67
CA ASP A 988 19.23 -18.61 9.78
C ASP A 988 20.03 -18.34 8.50
N PRO A 989 19.85 -17.17 7.83
CA PRO A 989 20.57 -16.86 6.61
C PRO A 989 22.05 -17.12 6.82
N VAL A 990 22.69 -17.73 5.83
CA VAL A 990 24.07 -18.20 5.98
C VAL A 990 24.98 -17.05 6.39
N THR A 991 25.45 -17.08 7.64
CA THR A 991 26.29 -16.02 8.20
C THR A 991 27.75 -16.24 7.83
N SER A 992 28.53 -15.16 7.86
CA SER A 992 29.96 -15.17 7.50
C SER A 992 30.23 -15.66 6.07
N PHE A 993 29.29 -15.50 5.14
CA PHE A 993 29.50 -15.84 3.74
C PHE A 993 30.56 -14.90 3.13
N THR A 994 31.78 -15.42 2.99
CA THR A 994 32.96 -14.63 2.64
C THR A 994 33.85 -15.35 1.63
N ARG A 995 34.73 -14.59 1.00
CA ARG A 995 35.80 -15.13 0.15
C ARG A 995 36.97 -15.56 1.04
N ILE A 996 37.20 -16.87 1.16
CA ILE A 996 38.36 -17.42 1.89
C ILE A 996 39.64 -17.17 1.10
N SER A 997 39.65 -17.51 -0.19
CA SER A 997 40.81 -17.35 -1.07
C SER A 997 40.38 -17.17 -2.51
N ALA A 998 41.28 -16.68 -3.35
CA ALA A 998 41.09 -16.62 -4.79
C ALA A 998 42.41 -16.90 -5.50
N THR A 999 42.32 -17.46 -6.71
CA THR A 999 43.41 -17.57 -7.67
C THR A 999 43.06 -16.77 -8.92
N GLU A 1000 43.88 -16.88 -9.98
CA GLU A 1000 43.57 -16.28 -11.27
C GLU A 1000 42.35 -16.93 -11.96
N ASN A 1001 41.95 -18.15 -11.57
CA ASN A 1001 40.86 -18.88 -12.24
C ASN A 1001 39.85 -19.54 -11.30
N SER A 1002 39.94 -19.25 -9.99
CA SER A 1002 39.04 -19.80 -8.99
C SER A 1002 38.81 -18.86 -7.81
N VAL A 1003 37.68 -19.05 -7.14
CA VAL A 1003 37.33 -18.37 -5.88
C VAL A 1003 36.85 -19.44 -4.90
N THR A 1004 37.45 -19.48 -3.71
CA THR A 1004 36.99 -20.32 -2.59
C THR A 1004 36.14 -19.48 -1.65
N LEU A 1005 34.90 -19.90 -1.47
CA LEU A 1005 33.88 -19.29 -0.63
C LEU A 1005 33.77 -20.08 0.68
N GLY A 1006 33.52 -19.38 1.77
CA GLY A 1006 33.36 -19.95 3.10
C GLY A 1006 32.19 -19.33 3.84
N TRP A 1007 31.64 -20.06 4.80
CA TRP A 1007 30.55 -19.61 5.65
C TRP A 1007 30.58 -20.27 7.02
N ALA A 1008 29.83 -19.73 7.98
CA ALA A 1008 29.68 -20.33 9.30
C ALA A 1008 28.73 -21.54 9.26
N THR A 1009 29.00 -22.53 10.13
CA THR A 1009 28.09 -23.65 10.33
C THR A 1009 26.77 -23.16 10.88
N ASN A 1010 25.67 -23.59 10.27
CA ASN A 1010 24.31 -23.34 10.73
C ASN A 1010 23.85 -24.63 11.41
N SER A 1011 23.72 -24.60 12.73
CA SER A 1011 23.37 -25.77 13.55
C SER A 1011 21.98 -26.33 13.27
N LYS A 1012 21.14 -25.58 12.54
CA LYS A 1012 19.78 -25.97 12.16
C LYS A 1012 19.72 -26.58 10.75
N ALA A 1013 20.79 -26.50 9.95
CA ALA A 1013 20.84 -26.91 8.53
C ALA A 1013 21.30 -28.35 8.33
N ASP A 1014 20.71 -29.03 7.33
CA ASP A 1014 21.21 -30.31 6.82
C ASP A 1014 22.28 -30.11 5.73
N GLY A 1015 22.25 -28.96 5.04
CA GLY A 1015 23.26 -28.59 4.04
C GLY A 1015 23.07 -27.18 3.48
N TYR A 1016 23.78 -26.89 2.39
CA TYR A 1016 23.82 -25.58 1.72
C TYR A 1016 23.79 -25.73 0.20
N SER A 1017 23.21 -24.76 -0.50
CA SER A 1017 23.21 -24.61 -1.95
C SER A 1017 23.87 -23.27 -2.31
N VAL A 1018 24.91 -23.30 -3.16
CA VAL A 1018 25.64 -22.11 -3.62
C VAL A 1018 25.53 -21.99 -5.13
N GLU A 1019 25.27 -20.78 -5.60
CA GLU A 1019 25.11 -20.46 -7.00
C GLU A 1019 26.01 -19.29 -7.43
N ILE A 1020 26.42 -19.30 -8.70
CA ILE A 1020 27.16 -18.21 -9.35
C ILE A 1020 26.32 -17.60 -10.47
N TYR A 1021 26.32 -16.28 -10.58
CA TYR A 1021 25.71 -15.57 -11.71
C TYR A 1021 26.68 -15.53 -12.90
N LYS A 1022 26.37 -16.27 -13.98
CA LYS A 1022 27.19 -16.36 -15.19
C LYS A 1022 26.30 -16.64 -16.42
N GLY A 1023 26.47 -15.86 -17.48
CA GLY A 1023 25.71 -16.01 -18.73
C GLY A 1023 24.24 -15.60 -18.63
N GLY A 1024 23.92 -14.58 -17.82
CA GLY A 1024 22.55 -14.06 -17.66
C GLY A 1024 21.63 -14.89 -16.75
N LYS A 1025 22.16 -15.91 -16.06
CA LYS A 1025 21.40 -16.77 -15.14
C LYS A 1025 22.25 -17.20 -13.94
N TRP A 1026 21.57 -17.63 -12.87
CA TRP A 1026 22.18 -18.30 -11.73
C TRP A 1026 22.42 -19.77 -12.04
N ASN A 1027 23.60 -20.28 -11.71
CA ASN A 1027 23.99 -21.68 -11.90
C ASN A 1027 24.48 -22.25 -10.55
N GLU A 1028 23.91 -23.36 -10.10
CA GLU A 1028 24.35 -24.05 -8.88
C GLU A 1028 25.76 -24.63 -9.07
N ILE A 1029 26.66 -24.31 -8.15
CA ILE A 1029 28.06 -24.75 -8.15
C ILE A 1029 28.39 -25.66 -6.96
N TYR A 1030 27.49 -25.74 -5.97
CA TYR A 1030 27.67 -26.59 -4.81
C TYR A 1030 26.33 -26.88 -4.12
N ASN A 1031 26.13 -28.14 -3.72
CA ASN A 1031 25.02 -28.60 -2.88
C ASN A 1031 25.53 -29.67 -1.90
N GLY A 1032 25.54 -29.38 -0.60
CA GLY A 1032 26.07 -30.30 0.42
C GLY A 1032 26.31 -29.65 1.79
N ASN A 1033 26.87 -30.38 2.75
CA ASN A 1033 26.96 -29.97 4.16
C ASN A 1033 28.32 -29.39 4.61
N SER A 1034 29.30 -29.29 3.72
CA SER A 1034 30.55 -28.55 4.00
C SER A 1034 30.29 -27.06 4.12
N THR A 1035 31.16 -26.36 4.87
CA THR A 1035 31.09 -24.91 5.12
C THR A 1035 31.96 -24.07 4.17
N SER A 1036 32.37 -24.67 3.05
CA SER A 1036 33.15 -24.00 2.01
C SER A 1036 32.98 -24.68 0.66
N CYS A 1037 33.09 -23.92 -0.44
CA CYS A 1037 33.17 -24.48 -1.80
C CYS A 1037 34.09 -23.63 -2.70
N THR A 1038 34.68 -24.25 -3.73
CA THR A 1038 35.54 -23.55 -4.70
C THR A 1038 34.89 -23.50 -6.08
N ALA A 1039 34.60 -22.28 -6.55
CA ALA A 1039 34.20 -22.02 -7.92
C ALA A 1039 35.45 -21.98 -8.81
N THR A 1040 35.48 -22.75 -9.91
CA THR A 1040 36.62 -22.84 -10.85
C THR A 1040 36.20 -22.44 -12.26
N GLY A 1041 37.16 -22.29 -13.18
CA GLY A 1041 36.87 -21.89 -14.57
C GLY A 1041 36.43 -20.43 -14.70
N LEU A 1042 36.98 -19.57 -13.84
CA LEU A 1042 36.75 -18.13 -13.81
C LEU A 1042 37.85 -17.38 -14.57
N ASN A 1043 37.54 -16.18 -15.06
CA ASN A 1043 38.52 -15.31 -15.70
C ASN A 1043 39.27 -14.50 -14.65
N ALA A 1044 40.57 -14.28 -14.86
CA ALA A 1044 41.39 -13.45 -13.97
C ALA A 1044 40.87 -12.01 -13.88
N SER A 1045 41.19 -11.33 -12.77
CA SER A 1045 40.75 -9.95 -12.47
C SER A 1045 39.24 -9.67 -12.60
N SER A 1046 38.38 -10.69 -12.64
CA SER A 1046 36.95 -10.54 -12.86
C SER A 1046 36.16 -10.71 -11.55
N THR A 1047 35.15 -9.86 -11.36
CA THR A 1047 34.21 -9.97 -10.23
C THR A 1047 33.03 -10.84 -10.63
N TYR A 1048 32.73 -11.84 -9.81
CA TYR A 1048 31.56 -12.70 -9.95
C TYR A 1048 30.65 -12.54 -8.74
N THR A 1049 29.34 -12.61 -8.97
CA THR A 1049 28.34 -12.58 -7.90
C THR A 1049 27.93 -14.01 -7.57
N PHE A 1050 28.01 -14.34 -6.28
CA PHE A 1050 27.61 -15.61 -5.71
C PHE A 1050 26.40 -15.39 -4.80
N ARG A 1051 25.57 -16.42 -4.66
CA ARG A 1051 24.55 -16.47 -3.61
C ARG A 1051 24.52 -17.85 -2.95
N ILE A 1052 24.22 -17.89 -1.66
CA ILE A 1052 24.15 -19.13 -0.88
C ILE A 1052 22.85 -19.15 -0.07
N ARG A 1053 22.28 -20.34 0.13
CA ARG A 1053 21.21 -20.61 1.09
C ARG A 1053 21.49 -21.92 1.83
N ALA A 1054 21.11 -22.01 3.10
CA ALA A 1054 21.06 -23.27 3.83
C ALA A 1054 19.79 -24.05 3.43
N TYR A 1055 19.81 -25.38 3.56
CA TYR A 1055 18.62 -26.22 3.42
C TYR A 1055 18.50 -27.26 4.54
N LYS A 1056 17.27 -27.71 4.77
CA LYS A 1056 16.90 -28.75 5.73
C LYS A 1056 15.80 -29.61 5.13
N THR A 1057 15.91 -30.92 5.27
CA THR A 1057 14.95 -31.89 4.77
C THR A 1057 14.14 -32.44 5.93
N SER A 1058 12.84 -32.16 5.95
CA SER A 1058 11.92 -32.67 6.97
C SER A 1058 10.67 -33.25 6.30
N GLY A 1059 10.28 -34.47 6.69
CA GLY A 1059 9.06 -35.12 6.18
C GLY A 1059 9.02 -35.38 4.67
N GLY A 1060 10.18 -35.42 3.98
CA GLY A 1060 10.28 -35.60 2.53
C GLY A 1060 10.28 -34.31 1.71
N SER A 1061 10.16 -33.14 2.36
CA SER A 1061 10.21 -31.82 1.73
C SER A 1061 11.49 -31.07 2.12
N VAL A 1062 12.10 -30.35 1.18
CA VAL A 1062 13.29 -29.52 1.42
C VAL A 1062 12.88 -28.07 1.66
N GLN A 1063 13.25 -27.55 2.82
CA GLN A 1063 13.11 -26.14 3.21
C GLN A 1063 14.43 -25.41 3.01
N TYR A 1064 14.39 -24.11 2.68
CA TYR A 1064 15.56 -23.29 2.38
C TYR A 1064 15.60 -22.01 3.23
N SER A 1065 16.81 -21.53 3.55
CA SER A 1065 17.03 -20.15 4.04
C SER A 1065 16.85 -19.13 2.92
N ASP A 1066 16.80 -17.84 3.28
CA ASP A 1066 17.04 -16.75 2.34
C ASP A 1066 18.44 -16.83 1.72
N TYR A 1067 18.57 -16.22 0.53
CA TYR A 1067 19.84 -16.12 -0.17
C TYR A 1067 20.70 -15.00 0.40
N VAL A 1068 21.92 -15.34 0.82
CA VAL A 1068 22.97 -14.36 1.13
C VAL A 1068 23.87 -14.20 -0.10
N ARG A 1069 24.13 -12.97 -0.52
CA ARG A 1069 24.94 -12.67 -1.72
C ARG A 1069 26.36 -12.23 -1.36
N LEU A 1070 27.31 -12.59 -2.20
CA LEU A 1070 28.70 -12.15 -2.11
C LEU A 1070 29.23 -11.85 -3.51
N ALA A 1071 29.71 -10.63 -3.73
CA ALA A 1071 30.55 -10.33 -4.89
C ALA A 1071 32.00 -10.69 -4.54
N ALA A 1072 32.63 -11.58 -5.30
CA ALA A 1072 34.02 -11.96 -5.08
C ALA A 1072 34.83 -11.86 -6.39
N LYS A 1073 35.98 -11.19 -6.29
CA LYS A 1073 36.91 -10.97 -7.40
C LYS A 1073 38.01 -12.04 -7.39
N THR A 1074 38.27 -12.65 -8.54
CA THR A 1074 39.46 -13.47 -8.79
C THR A 1074 40.72 -12.62 -8.68
N VAL A 1075 41.86 -13.22 -8.34
CA VAL A 1075 43.13 -12.49 -8.28
C VAL A 1075 43.54 -12.08 -9.70
N GLU A 1076 44.33 -11.01 -9.81
CA GLU A 1076 44.99 -10.69 -11.07
C GLU A 1076 45.82 -11.89 -11.52
N SER A 1077 45.82 -12.19 -12.81
CA SER A 1077 46.73 -13.21 -13.35
C SER A 1077 48.14 -12.80 -12.93
N SER A 1078 48.81 -13.66 -12.16
CA SER A 1078 50.19 -13.43 -11.75
C SER A 1078 51.01 -13.33 -13.04
N GLY A 1079 51.28 -12.10 -13.46
CA GLY A 1079 51.84 -11.80 -14.77
C GLY A 1079 53.11 -12.59 -15.03
N ILE A 1080 53.35 -12.94 -16.29
CA ILE A 1080 54.60 -13.56 -16.71
C ILE A 1080 55.74 -12.61 -16.35
N SER A 1081 56.66 -13.06 -15.50
CA SER A 1081 57.80 -12.24 -15.09
C SER A 1081 58.64 -11.84 -16.30
N ASN A 1082 59.31 -10.69 -16.25
CA ASN A 1082 60.20 -10.31 -17.37
C ASN A 1082 61.36 -11.29 -17.49
N VAL A 1083 61.84 -11.51 -18.71
CA VAL A 1083 63.02 -12.35 -18.94
C VAL A 1083 64.25 -11.68 -18.31
N THR A 1084 64.89 -12.40 -17.39
CA THR A 1084 66.09 -11.95 -16.69
C THR A 1084 67.36 -12.54 -17.32
N SER A 1085 68.50 -11.90 -17.04
CA SER A 1085 69.83 -12.34 -17.50
C SER A 1085 69.98 -12.45 -19.03
N PHE A 1086 69.17 -11.69 -19.80
CA PHE A 1086 69.28 -11.59 -21.25
C PHE A 1086 70.57 -10.89 -21.65
N ARG A 1087 71.56 -11.66 -22.12
CA ARG A 1087 72.94 -11.22 -22.31
C ARG A 1087 73.62 -11.91 -23.48
N LYS A 1088 74.66 -11.27 -24.00
CA LYS A 1088 75.63 -11.90 -24.91
C LYS A 1088 76.43 -12.95 -24.13
N ILE A 1089 76.48 -14.18 -24.64
CA ILE A 1089 77.29 -15.28 -24.09
C ILE A 1089 78.67 -15.28 -24.75
N SER A 1090 78.70 -15.25 -26.09
CA SER A 1090 79.94 -15.15 -26.86
C SER A 1090 79.65 -14.53 -28.24
N ALA A 1091 80.71 -14.21 -28.97
CA ALA A 1091 80.64 -13.65 -30.32
C ALA A 1091 81.77 -14.21 -31.19
N THR A 1092 81.50 -14.35 -32.49
CA THR A 1092 82.50 -14.47 -33.55
C THR A 1092 82.48 -13.22 -34.42
N SER A 1093 83.23 -13.17 -35.52
CA SER A 1093 83.14 -12.05 -36.48
C SER A 1093 81.83 -12.03 -37.26
N SER A 1094 81.06 -13.13 -37.29
CA SER A 1094 79.80 -13.21 -38.04
C SER A 1094 78.58 -13.65 -37.22
N GLU A 1095 78.75 -14.00 -35.95
CA GLU A 1095 77.68 -14.55 -35.11
C GLU A 1095 77.67 -14.00 -33.68
N LEU A 1096 76.49 -13.94 -33.08
CA LEU A 1096 76.26 -13.65 -31.66
C LEU A 1096 75.51 -14.79 -31.00
N ILE A 1097 76.10 -15.38 -29.96
CA ILE A 1097 75.41 -16.34 -29.09
C ILE A 1097 74.81 -15.56 -27.92
N ILE A 1098 73.49 -15.56 -27.80
CA ILE A 1098 72.72 -14.82 -26.82
C ILE A 1098 71.99 -15.80 -25.90
N GLY A 1099 71.94 -15.52 -24.60
CA GLY A 1099 71.28 -16.38 -23.61
C GLY A 1099 70.50 -15.59 -22.57
N TRP A 1100 69.57 -16.25 -21.90
CA TRP A 1100 68.76 -15.72 -20.80
C TRP A 1100 68.56 -16.75 -19.69
N ALA A 1101 68.02 -16.34 -18.55
CA ALA A 1101 67.61 -17.29 -17.51
C ALA A 1101 66.27 -17.92 -17.86
N LYS A 1102 66.07 -19.20 -17.48
CA LYS A 1102 64.78 -19.87 -17.61
C LYS A 1102 63.73 -19.13 -16.78
N ASN A 1103 62.66 -18.70 -17.42
CA ASN A 1103 61.47 -18.16 -16.78
C ASN A 1103 60.46 -19.28 -16.53
N ASN A 1104 60.32 -19.66 -15.26
CA ASN A 1104 59.42 -20.75 -14.85
C ASN A 1104 57.92 -20.41 -15.03
N SER A 1105 57.57 -19.13 -15.20
CA SER A 1105 56.20 -18.68 -15.44
C SER A 1105 55.79 -18.63 -16.92
N ALA A 1106 56.75 -18.86 -17.84
CA ALA A 1106 56.53 -18.80 -19.29
C ALA A 1106 56.25 -20.18 -19.90
N GLU A 1107 55.54 -20.22 -21.02
CA GLU A 1107 55.49 -21.35 -21.95
C GLU A 1107 56.55 -21.23 -23.05
N GLY A 1108 56.91 -20.01 -23.44
CA GLY A 1108 57.87 -19.75 -24.50
C GLY A 1108 58.38 -18.31 -24.52
N TYR A 1109 59.29 -18.00 -25.45
CA TYR A 1109 59.90 -16.68 -25.60
C TYR A 1109 59.82 -16.20 -27.05
N ILE A 1110 59.81 -14.88 -27.22
CA ILE A 1110 59.95 -14.21 -28.52
C ILE A 1110 61.17 -13.30 -28.44
N VAL A 1111 62.16 -13.52 -29.32
CA VAL A 1111 63.32 -12.64 -29.50
C VAL A 1111 63.17 -11.89 -30.81
N GLU A 1112 63.37 -10.58 -30.75
CA GLU A 1112 63.34 -9.69 -31.92
C GLU A 1112 64.66 -8.94 -32.06
N GLN A 1113 65.09 -8.71 -33.29
CA GLN A 1113 66.27 -7.91 -33.64
C GLN A 1113 65.82 -6.62 -34.33
N TYR A 1114 66.45 -5.50 -33.99
CA TYR A 1114 66.21 -4.23 -34.65
C TYR A 1114 66.94 -4.17 -36.00
N LYS A 1115 66.20 -4.11 -37.11
CA LYS A 1115 66.72 -4.04 -38.48
C LYS A 1115 65.91 -3.04 -39.29
N GLY A 1116 66.59 -2.13 -40.01
CA GLY A 1116 65.93 -1.20 -40.95
C GLY A 1116 64.84 -0.31 -40.34
N GLY A 1117 65.00 0.13 -39.09
CA GLY A 1117 64.03 1.00 -38.41
C GLY A 1117 62.87 0.29 -37.70
N LYS A 1118 62.82 -1.05 -37.72
CA LYS A 1118 61.76 -1.83 -37.06
C LYS A 1118 62.29 -3.06 -36.33
N TRP A 1119 61.50 -3.55 -35.38
CA TRP A 1119 61.77 -4.82 -34.69
C TRP A 1119 61.26 -5.97 -35.55
N THR A 1120 62.10 -6.99 -35.75
CA THR A 1120 61.76 -8.20 -36.52
C THR A 1120 61.99 -9.42 -35.64
N GLU A 1121 60.99 -10.30 -35.53
CA GLU A 1121 61.12 -11.58 -34.82
C GLU A 1121 62.21 -12.43 -35.47
N VAL A 1122 63.18 -12.86 -34.66
CA VAL A 1122 64.29 -13.72 -35.07
C VAL A 1122 64.25 -15.08 -34.37
N LEU A 1123 63.45 -15.21 -33.31
CA LEU A 1123 63.19 -16.49 -32.64
C LEU A 1123 61.84 -16.47 -31.93
N ARG A 1124 61.09 -17.56 -32.06
CA ARG A 1124 59.99 -17.92 -31.15
C ARG A 1124 60.20 -19.33 -30.64
N THR A 1125 60.14 -19.50 -29.33
CA THR A 1125 60.22 -20.82 -28.69
C THR A 1125 58.84 -21.23 -28.22
N TYR A 1126 58.50 -22.51 -28.35
CA TYR A 1126 57.24 -23.09 -27.85
C TYR A 1126 57.42 -23.86 -26.54
N THR A 1127 58.60 -23.69 -25.92
CA THR A 1127 58.96 -24.24 -24.62
C THR A 1127 59.83 -23.23 -23.87
N ASN A 1128 59.69 -23.21 -22.55
CA ASN A 1128 60.47 -22.36 -21.65
C ASN A 1128 61.87 -22.90 -21.34
N ASN A 1129 62.19 -24.11 -21.80
CA ASN A 1129 63.51 -24.74 -21.62
C ASN A 1129 64.57 -24.19 -22.59
N THR A 1130 64.15 -23.58 -23.71
CA THR A 1130 65.07 -22.94 -24.65
C THR A 1130 65.51 -21.58 -24.09
N VAL A 1131 66.75 -21.50 -23.63
CA VAL A 1131 67.29 -20.33 -22.91
C VAL A 1131 68.43 -19.61 -23.66
N GLY A 1132 68.55 -19.84 -24.97
CA GLY A 1132 69.53 -19.17 -25.81
C GLY A 1132 69.25 -19.30 -27.30
N PHE A 1133 69.96 -18.49 -28.09
CA PHE A 1133 69.84 -18.41 -29.55
C PHE A 1133 71.13 -17.87 -30.18
N ILE A 1134 71.41 -18.30 -31.41
CA ILE A 1134 72.56 -17.85 -32.21
C ILE A 1134 72.05 -16.96 -33.36
N ALA A 1135 72.44 -15.69 -33.36
CA ALA A 1135 72.19 -14.78 -34.47
C ALA A 1135 73.38 -14.82 -35.45
N GLY A 1136 73.17 -15.35 -36.65
CA GLY A 1136 74.19 -15.42 -37.72
C GLY A 1136 74.06 -14.35 -38.79
N ASP A 1137 74.93 -14.43 -39.80
CA ASP A 1137 75.03 -13.51 -40.95
C ASP A 1137 75.23 -12.03 -40.55
N LEU A 1138 76.01 -11.81 -39.49
CA LEU A 1138 76.31 -10.49 -38.95
C LEU A 1138 77.64 -9.96 -39.51
N LYS A 1139 77.77 -8.63 -39.57
CA LYS A 1139 79.03 -7.97 -39.96
C LYS A 1139 79.99 -7.92 -38.77
N ALA A 1140 81.29 -8.07 -39.01
CA ALA A 1140 82.32 -7.95 -37.98
C ALA A 1140 82.33 -6.57 -37.32
N GLY A 1141 82.67 -6.52 -36.03
CA GLY A 1141 82.78 -5.29 -35.23
C GLY A 1141 81.49 -4.46 -35.13
N THR A 1142 80.32 -5.02 -35.46
CA THR A 1142 79.05 -4.29 -35.57
C THR A 1142 78.14 -4.57 -34.38
N THR A 1143 77.55 -3.51 -33.82
CA THR A 1143 76.58 -3.61 -32.72
C THR A 1143 75.17 -3.85 -33.25
N TYR A 1144 74.51 -4.88 -32.70
CA TYR A 1144 73.13 -5.22 -32.98
C TYR A 1144 72.29 -5.15 -31.71
N THR A 1145 71.06 -4.67 -31.84
CA THR A 1145 70.12 -4.55 -30.72
C THR A 1145 69.02 -5.59 -30.82
N PHE A 1146 68.79 -6.29 -29.71
CA PHE A 1146 67.78 -7.31 -29.55
C PHE A 1146 66.82 -6.94 -28.41
N ARG A 1147 65.61 -7.49 -28.45
CA ARG A 1147 64.69 -7.49 -27.31
C ARG A 1147 64.00 -8.84 -27.19
N ILE A 1148 63.68 -9.25 -25.96
CA ILE A 1148 63.02 -10.52 -25.68
C ILE A 1148 61.84 -10.31 -24.75
N ARG A 1149 60.76 -11.07 -24.94
CA ARG A 1149 59.67 -11.21 -23.96
C ARG A 1149 59.25 -12.66 -23.82
N ALA A 1150 58.76 -13.02 -22.64
CA ALA A 1150 58.17 -14.33 -22.37
C ALA A 1150 56.66 -14.32 -22.67
N TYR A 1151 56.09 -15.47 -22.99
CA TYR A 1151 54.66 -15.63 -23.22
C TYR A 1151 54.12 -16.93 -22.62
N LYS A 1152 52.81 -16.94 -22.35
CA LYS A 1152 52.01 -18.06 -21.84
C LYS A 1152 50.60 -17.93 -22.40
N THR A 1153 49.99 -19.04 -22.72
CA THR A 1153 48.63 -19.14 -23.24
C THR A 1153 47.67 -19.37 -22.08
N SER A 1154 46.60 -18.59 -22.00
CA SER A 1154 45.56 -18.74 -20.98
C SER A 1154 44.19 -18.66 -21.67
N GLY A 1155 43.56 -19.82 -21.88
CA GLY A 1155 42.38 -19.94 -22.73
C GLY A 1155 42.74 -19.65 -24.20
N ASP A 1156 41.94 -18.81 -24.87
CA ASP A 1156 42.16 -18.41 -26.26
C ASP A 1156 43.11 -17.19 -26.42
N THR A 1157 43.65 -16.68 -25.30
CA THR A 1157 44.42 -15.43 -25.28
C THR A 1157 45.89 -15.69 -24.92
N VAL A 1158 46.82 -15.07 -25.66
CA VAL A 1158 48.26 -15.14 -25.35
C VAL A 1158 48.69 -13.93 -24.51
N ILE A 1159 49.22 -14.19 -23.33
CA ILE A 1159 49.71 -13.19 -22.39
C ILE A 1159 51.22 -13.04 -22.58
N TYR A 1160 51.74 -11.82 -22.47
CA TYR A 1160 53.15 -11.48 -22.70
C TYR A 1160 53.77 -10.69 -21.54
N SER A 1161 55.04 -10.95 -21.22
CA SER A 1161 55.83 -10.09 -20.33
C SER A 1161 56.23 -8.78 -21.04
N ASN A 1162 56.78 -7.82 -20.29
CA ASN A 1162 57.47 -6.68 -20.90
C ASN A 1162 58.74 -7.13 -21.63
N TYR A 1163 59.22 -6.29 -22.56
CA TYR A 1163 60.45 -6.55 -23.32
C TYR A 1163 61.72 -6.20 -22.52
N THR A 1164 62.66 -7.14 -22.42
CA THR A 1164 64.03 -6.90 -21.96
C THR A 1164 64.94 -6.68 -23.17
N ARG A 1165 65.80 -5.65 -23.16
CA ARG A 1165 66.65 -5.28 -24.31
C ARG A 1165 68.12 -5.65 -24.09
N LEU A 1166 68.83 -5.92 -25.18
CA LEU A 1166 70.27 -6.21 -25.22
C LEU A 1166 70.89 -5.56 -26.45
N ALA A 1167 71.96 -4.79 -26.29
CA ALA A 1167 72.85 -4.41 -27.38
C ALA A 1167 74.11 -5.29 -27.31
N ALA A 1168 74.50 -5.92 -28.42
CA ALA A 1168 75.60 -6.87 -28.48
C ALA A 1168 76.44 -6.65 -29.75
N VAL A 1169 77.77 -6.71 -29.61
CA VAL A 1169 78.74 -6.47 -30.70
C VAL A 1169 79.46 -7.76 -31.09
N THR A 1170 79.57 -8.00 -32.40
CA THR A 1170 80.40 -9.07 -33.00
C THR A 1170 81.89 -8.76 -32.84
N ASN A 1171 82.76 -9.77 -32.91
CA ASN A 1171 84.20 -9.54 -32.83
C ASN A 1171 84.70 -8.80 -34.08
N ALA A 1172 85.76 -8.02 -33.93
CA ALA A 1172 86.32 -7.21 -35.01
C ALA A 1172 87.09 -8.03 -36.06
N ASN A 1173 87.51 -9.26 -35.74
CA ASN A 1173 88.24 -10.20 -36.61
C ASN A 1173 87.70 -11.63 -36.44
#